data_AF-A0A8J6L2B2-F1
#
_entry.id   AF-A0A8J6L2B2-F1
#
_cell.length_a   1.000
_cell.length_b   1.000
_cell.length_c   1.000
_cell.angle_alpha   90.00
_cell.angle_beta   90.00
_cell.angle_gamma   90.00
#
_symmetry.space_group_name_H-M   'P 1'
#
loop_
_entity.id
_entity.type
_entity.pdbx_description
1 polymer ?
#
loop_
_entity_poly.entity_id
_entity_poly.type
_entity_poly.pdbx_seq_one_letter_code
_entity_poly.pdbx_strand_id
1 'polypeptide(L)'
;MLLARMNPQVQPELGGADPLPEQPLRPCKTADLLVVKERNGVQCLLASQDGDAQPRETWGKKIDFLLSVVGFAVDLANVWRFPYLCYKNGGGAFLIPYTLFLIIAGMPLFYMELALGQYNREGAATVWKICPFFKGVGYAVILIALYVGFYYNVIIAWSLYYLFASFTLNLPWTNCGHAWNSPNCTDPKLLNASVLGDHTKYSKYKFTPAAEFYERGVLHLHESCGIHDIGLPQWQLLLCLMVVIIVLYFSLWKGVKTSGKVVWITATLPYFVLFVLLVHGVTLPGASNGINAYLHIDFYRLKEATVWIDAATQIFFSLGAGFGVLIAFASYNKFDNNCYRDALLTSTINCVTSFISGFAIFSILGYMAHEHKVKIEDVATEGAGLVFVLYPEAISTLSGSTFWAVLFFLMLLALGLDSSMGGMEAVITGLADDFQVLKRHRKLFTFGVTIGTFLLAMFCITKGGIYVLTLLDTFAAGTSILFAVLMEAIGVSWFYGVDRFSNDIQQMMGFKPGLYWRLCWKFVSPAFLLFVVVVSIINFKPLTYDDYVYPPWANWVGWGIALSSMILVPAYVIYKFFSIRGSLWERVAYGITPENEHHLVAQRDVRQFQVPPRPSGREADLSTLYRTDLSNRKESIPLQFSEDCLYLNIYTPAGLTKSTRLPVMVWIHGGGVVDGASTYDGLPLSAHENVVVVTIQYRLGIWGLFSTGDEHSRGNWGHLDQIAALHWVQDNIANFGGDPSSVAIFGESAGGFSVSVLKFGFLDFVGDPRESYFLLPTVIDGVVLPKAPEEILAEKSFNTVPYMVGITKKEFGWSMPMMIGFPLSEDKMDEKRIASLLWQSFPILNISESLIPAAIEKYISGEDNLIRKKDLLQDLMGDVMFGAPSVIVSRAHRDAGAPTYMYEFQYRPSFVSEMRPKTVKGDHGDDLFSVLGAPFLKDGASEEEINLSRMVMKFWANFARNGNPNGEGLPHWPQYDQKEGYLQIGVPTLAAHGLKVKEVAFWTELRAKEAAERSTQRKHVEL
;
A
#
# COMPACT_ATOMS: atom_id res chain seq x y z
N MET A 1 -0.13 -28.49 -10.92
CA MET A 1 0.23 -27.06 -10.83
C MET A 1 1.58 -26.98 -10.12
N LEU A 2 2.67 -27.28 -10.85
CA LEU A 2 4.05 -27.15 -10.35
C LEU A 2 4.79 -26.40 -11.46
N LEU A 3 5.32 -25.22 -11.15
CA LEU A 3 6.08 -24.40 -12.09
C LEU A 3 7.58 -24.60 -11.82
N ALA A 4 8.32 -25.11 -12.80
CA ALA A 4 9.78 -25.24 -12.72
C ALA A 4 10.43 -23.92 -13.17
N ARG A 5 11.34 -23.36 -12.36
CA ARG A 5 12.20 -22.22 -12.75
C ARG A 5 13.60 -22.71 -13.08
N MET A 6 14.14 -22.28 -14.23
CA MET A 6 15.50 -22.56 -14.66
C MET A 6 16.35 -21.29 -14.50
N ASN A 7 17.57 -21.41 -13.97
CA ASN A 7 18.50 -20.30 -13.80
C ASN A 7 19.82 -20.61 -14.55
N PRO A 8 19.96 -20.24 -15.83
CA PRO A 8 21.21 -20.45 -16.55
C PRO A 8 22.21 -19.33 -16.21
N GLN A 9 23.22 -19.62 -15.41
CA GLN A 9 24.42 -18.79 -15.35
C GLN A 9 25.40 -19.22 -16.45
N VAL A 10 25.66 -18.32 -17.40
CA VAL A 10 26.65 -18.49 -18.47
C VAL A 10 27.84 -17.56 -18.20
N GLN A 11 29.04 -18.13 -18.08
CA GLN A 11 30.31 -17.42 -18.30
C GLN A 11 30.74 -17.56 -19.79
N PRO A 12 31.61 -16.68 -20.33
CA PRO A 12 31.47 -16.18 -21.69
C PRO A 12 32.29 -16.90 -22.79
N GLU A 13 31.83 -16.70 -24.04
CA GLU A 13 32.47 -16.87 -25.37
C GLU A 13 32.54 -18.26 -26.06
N LEU A 14 31.86 -18.42 -27.22
CA LEU A 14 32.40 -18.34 -28.60
C LEU A 14 31.40 -18.86 -29.69
N GLY A 15 31.14 -18.03 -30.71
CA GLY A 15 31.01 -18.41 -32.14
C GLY A 15 29.85 -19.27 -32.69
N GLY A 16 28.91 -18.60 -33.38
CA GLY A 16 28.47 -18.91 -34.77
C GLY A 16 27.52 -20.10 -35.09
N ALA A 17 26.35 -19.78 -35.67
CA ALA A 17 25.74 -20.36 -36.90
C ALA A 17 24.18 -20.42 -36.88
N ASP A 18 23.60 -20.28 -38.08
CA ASP A 18 22.22 -19.90 -38.46
C ASP A 18 21.04 -20.87 -38.15
N PRO A 19 19.76 -20.40 -38.24
CA PRO A 19 18.56 -21.15 -37.83
C PRO A 19 17.70 -21.70 -38.99
N LEU A 20 17.02 -22.84 -38.80
CA LEU A 20 15.94 -23.39 -39.67
C LEU A 20 15.03 -24.38 -38.88
N PRO A 21 13.78 -24.67 -39.30
CA PRO A 21 12.59 -23.80 -39.35
C PRO A 21 11.40 -24.34 -38.51
N GLU A 22 10.52 -23.46 -38.03
CA GLU A 22 9.28 -23.80 -37.30
C GLU A 22 8.12 -24.22 -38.21
N GLN A 23 7.27 -25.13 -37.71
CA GLN A 23 5.89 -25.34 -38.19
C GLN A 23 4.90 -25.37 -37.00
N PRO A 24 3.62 -25.02 -37.22
CA PRO A 24 2.89 -24.14 -36.31
C PRO A 24 1.89 -24.87 -35.41
N LEU A 25 1.82 -24.47 -34.14
CA LEU A 25 0.70 -24.78 -33.23
C LEU A 25 -0.07 -23.50 -32.89
N ARG A 26 -1.40 -23.66 -32.83
CA ARG A 26 -2.47 -22.65 -32.83
C ARG A 26 -2.34 -21.55 -31.74
N PRO A 27 -2.90 -20.34 -31.97
CA PRO A 27 -2.59 -19.15 -31.19
C PRO A 27 -3.33 -19.15 -29.84
N CYS A 28 -2.57 -19.21 -28.75
CA CYS A 28 -3.03 -18.69 -27.46
C CYS A 28 -2.83 -17.17 -27.47
N LYS A 29 -3.87 -16.41 -27.12
CA LYS A 29 -3.92 -14.94 -27.19
C LYS A 29 -2.72 -14.33 -26.45
N THR A 30 -1.94 -13.55 -27.19
CA THR A 30 -0.85 -12.69 -26.74
C THR A 30 -1.26 -11.80 -25.56
N ALA A 31 -0.63 -12.00 -24.41
CA ALA A 31 -0.51 -10.99 -23.37
C ALA A 31 0.74 -10.14 -23.67
N ASP A 32 0.60 -8.82 -23.63
CA ASP A 32 1.64 -7.87 -24.04
C ASP A 32 2.91 -8.01 -23.18
N LEU A 33 4.03 -8.21 -23.88
CA LEU A 33 5.37 -8.39 -23.36
C LEU A 33 6.01 -7.00 -23.09
N LEU A 34 6.07 -6.53 -21.84
CA LEU A 34 6.88 -5.36 -21.48
C LEU A 34 8.31 -5.82 -21.17
N VAL A 35 9.18 -5.70 -22.17
CA VAL A 35 10.63 -5.93 -22.03
C VAL A 35 11.26 -4.69 -21.39
N VAL A 36 11.54 -4.73 -20.09
CA VAL A 36 12.46 -3.78 -19.45
C VAL A 36 13.87 -4.37 -19.53
N LYS A 37 14.72 -3.77 -20.38
CA LYS A 37 16.12 -4.17 -20.55
C LYS A 37 16.98 -3.44 -19.51
N GLU A 38 17.13 -4.01 -18.31
CA GLU A 38 18.20 -3.60 -17.40
C GLU A 38 19.48 -4.40 -17.68
N ARG A 39 20.62 -3.72 -17.66
CA ARG A 39 21.94 -4.36 -17.74
C ARG A 39 22.18 -5.08 -16.41
N ASN A 40 21.94 -6.40 -16.42
CA ASN A 40 22.25 -7.44 -15.43
C ASN A 40 20.98 -8.14 -14.89
N GLY A 41 20.63 -9.28 -15.51
CA GLY A 41 19.58 -10.19 -15.04
C GLY A 41 18.18 -9.91 -15.61
N VAL A 42 17.61 -10.88 -16.32
CA VAL A 42 16.24 -10.82 -16.82
C VAL A 42 15.32 -11.41 -15.75
N GLN A 43 14.52 -10.57 -15.08
CA GLN A 43 13.46 -11.00 -14.18
C GLN A 43 12.12 -10.98 -14.92
N CYS A 44 11.58 -12.15 -15.26
CA CYS A 44 10.21 -12.26 -15.76
C CYS A 44 9.24 -12.13 -14.58
N LEU A 45 8.68 -10.92 -14.39
CA LEU A 45 7.51 -10.71 -13.55
C LEU A 45 6.28 -11.18 -14.33
N LEU A 46 5.80 -12.39 -14.03
CA LEU A 46 4.39 -12.70 -14.25
C LEU A 46 3.63 -11.90 -13.20
N ALA A 47 2.84 -10.91 -13.64
CA ALA A 47 1.92 -10.21 -12.79
C ALA A 47 1.03 -11.25 -12.07
N SER A 48 1.14 -11.30 -10.74
CA SER A 48 0.29 -12.11 -9.89
C SER A 48 -1.17 -11.69 -10.11
N GLN A 49 -2.04 -12.64 -10.42
CA GLN A 49 -3.47 -12.45 -10.23
C GLN A 49 -3.74 -12.62 -8.73
N ASP A 50 -3.74 -11.50 -8.01
CA ASP A 50 -4.35 -11.41 -6.69
C ASP A 50 -5.83 -11.85 -6.78
N GLY A 51 -6.24 -12.75 -5.89
CA GLY A 51 -7.64 -13.09 -5.69
C GLY A 51 -8.44 -11.84 -5.29
N ASP A 52 -9.34 -11.43 -6.19
CA ASP A 52 -10.40 -10.43 -6.02
C ASP A 52 -10.00 -8.95 -5.87
N ALA A 53 -8.77 -8.57 -6.23
CA ALA A 53 -8.46 -7.17 -6.52
C ALA A 53 -9.04 -6.82 -7.90
N GLN A 54 -10.32 -6.44 -7.95
CA GLN A 54 -10.91 -5.81 -9.15
C GLN A 54 -9.93 -4.74 -9.66
N PRO A 55 -9.41 -4.85 -10.90
CA PRO A 55 -8.46 -3.88 -11.43
C PRO A 55 -9.08 -2.50 -11.31
N ARG A 56 -8.34 -1.55 -10.71
CA ARG A 56 -8.83 -0.17 -10.52
C ARG A 56 -9.36 0.34 -11.86
N GLU A 57 -10.59 0.84 -11.83
CA GLU A 57 -11.23 1.37 -13.02
C GLU A 57 -10.35 2.44 -13.67
N THR A 58 -10.41 2.54 -14.99
CA THR A 58 -9.66 3.55 -15.74
C THR A 58 -10.60 4.39 -16.58
N TRP A 59 -10.16 5.60 -16.92
CA TRP A 59 -10.86 6.46 -17.87
C TRP A 59 -11.12 5.74 -19.21
N GLY A 60 -12.26 6.02 -19.85
CA GLY A 60 -12.60 5.41 -21.14
C GLY A 60 -11.60 5.81 -22.23
N LYS A 61 -11.31 7.11 -22.31
CA LYS A 61 -10.28 7.71 -23.16
C LYS A 61 -9.46 8.73 -22.37
N LYS A 62 -8.24 9.01 -22.83
CA LYS A 62 -7.39 10.05 -22.23
C LYS A 62 -8.05 11.44 -22.21
N ILE A 63 -8.84 11.76 -23.23
CA ILE A 63 -9.54 13.04 -23.30
C ILE A 63 -10.66 13.16 -22.26
N ASP A 64 -11.25 12.04 -21.82
CA ASP A 64 -12.25 12.05 -20.74
C ASP A 64 -11.61 12.58 -19.45
N PHE A 65 -10.40 12.10 -19.12
CA PHE A 65 -9.59 12.61 -18.01
C PHE A 65 -9.26 14.09 -18.18
N LEU A 66 -8.71 14.49 -19.34
CA LEU A 66 -8.32 15.89 -19.58
C LEU A 66 -9.53 16.84 -19.45
N LEU A 67 -10.69 16.47 -20.02
CA LEU A 67 -11.91 17.26 -19.90
C LEU A 67 -12.43 17.30 -18.46
N SER A 68 -12.33 16.21 -17.70
CA SER A 68 -12.70 16.20 -16.27
C SER A 68 -11.81 17.13 -15.43
N VAL A 69 -10.50 17.13 -15.66
CA VAL A 69 -9.58 18.03 -14.95
C VAL A 69 -9.78 19.49 -15.38
N VAL A 70 -9.97 19.75 -16.67
CA VAL A 70 -10.28 21.10 -17.19
C VAL A 70 -11.61 21.61 -16.65
N GLY A 71 -12.67 20.79 -16.67
CA GLY A 71 -13.98 21.16 -16.14
C GLY A 71 -13.96 21.40 -14.63
N PHE A 72 -13.12 20.67 -13.88
CA PHE A 72 -12.93 20.94 -12.46
C PHE A 72 -12.22 22.28 -12.21
N ALA A 73 -11.12 22.55 -12.92
CA ALA A 73 -10.31 23.75 -12.74
C ALA A 73 -11.00 25.01 -13.28
N VAL A 74 -11.77 24.90 -14.36
CA VAL A 74 -12.51 26.01 -14.95
C VAL A 74 -13.91 26.06 -14.35
N ASP A 75 -14.10 27.01 -13.45
CA ASP A 75 -15.31 27.13 -12.66
C ASP A 75 -15.86 28.57 -12.65
N LEU A 76 -16.82 28.83 -11.76
CA LEU A 76 -17.38 30.16 -11.54
C LEU A 76 -16.30 31.21 -11.20
N ALA A 77 -15.25 30.85 -10.45
CA ALA A 77 -14.17 31.76 -10.06
C ALA A 77 -13.41 32.35 -11.26
N ASN A 78 -13.27 31.59 -12.34
CA ASN A 78 -12.68 32.09 -13.59
C ASN A 78 -13.52 33.21 -14.21
N VAL A 79 -14.84 33.19 -14.03
CA VAL A 79 -15.76 34.14 -14.65
C VAL A 79 -16.02 35.35 -13.75
N TRP A 80 -16.27 35.15 -12.45
CA TRP A 80 -16.75 36.22 -11.57
C TRP A 80 -15.71 36.84 -10.63
N ARG A 81 -14.53 36.23 -10.49
CA ARG A 81 -13.54 36.61 -9.48
C ARG A 81 -12.25 37.09 -10.14
N PHE A 82 -11.68 36.30 -11.04
CA PHE A 82 -10.45 36.70 -11.73
C PHE A 82 -10.57 38.04 -12.48
N PRO A 83 -11.64 38.30 -13.27
CA PRO A 83 -11.76 39.58 -13.98
C PRO A 83 -11.82 40.77 -13.02
N TYR A 84 -12.59 40.64 -11.94
CA TYR A 84 -12.69 41.67 -10.91
C TYR A 84 -11.35 41.91 -10.20
N LEU A 85 -10.63 40.86 -9.81
CA LEU A 85 -9.32 40.98 -9.16
C LEU A 85 -8.30 41.67 -10.07
N CYS A 86 -8.34 41.38 -11.37
CA CYS A 86 -7.51 42.07 -12.36
C CYS A 86 -7.81 43.58 -12.32
N TYR A 87 -9.08 43.97 -12.45
CA TYR A 87 -9.49 45.38 -12.39
C TYR A 87 -9.11 46.07 -11.07
N LYS A 88 -9.44 45.47 -9.93
CA LYS A 88 -9.18 46.01 -8.58
C LYS A 88 -7.69 46.23 -8.33
N ASN A 89 -6.84 45.33 -8.80
CA ASN A 89 -5.42 45.26 -8.45
C ASN A 89 -4.48 45.86 -9.52
N GLY A 90 -4.98 46.81 -10.31
CA GLY A 90 -4.16 47.56 -11.28
C GLY A 90 -4.18 47.00 -12.70
N GLY A 91 -5.31 46.38 -13.08
CA GLY A 91 -5.61 45.86 -14.41
C GLY A 91 -4.51 44.94 -14.94
N GLY A 92 -3.92 45.29 -16.07
CA GLY A 92 -2.86 44.50 -16.70
C GLY A 92 -1.63 44.28 -15.83
N ALA A 93 -1.36 45.15 -14.85
CA ALA A 93 -0.25 44.98 -13.91
C ALA A 93 -0.43 43.74 -13.01
N PHE A 94 -1.67 43.36 -12.69
CA PHE A 94 -2.00 42.18 -11.87
C PHE A 94 -1.57 40.85 -12.52
N LEU A 95 -1.42 40.81 -13.85
CA LEU A 95 -0.96 39.62 -14.56
C LEU A 95 0.48 39.25 -14.20
N ILE A 96 1.30 40.20 -13.74
CA ILE A 96 2.68 39.96 -13.30
C ILE A 96 2.71 39.07 -12.04
N PRO A 97 2.13 39.47 -10.89
CA PRO A 97 2.09 38.61 -9.71
C PRO A 97 1.29 37.32 -9.97
N TYR A 98 0.21 37.37 -10.74
CA TYR A 98 -0.59 36.18 -11.09
C TYR A 98 0.24 35.13 -11.86
N THR A 99 0.95 35.53 -12.92
CA THR A 99 1.78 34.63 -13.72
C THR A 99 3.00 34.16 -12.93
N LEU A 100 3.59 35.02 -12.10
CA LEU A 100 4.67 34.62 -11.22
C LEU A 100 4.21 33.49 -10.29
N PHE A 101 3.06 33.64 -9.63
CA PHE A 101 2.52 32.61 -8.74
C PHE A 101 2.09 31.33 -9.42
N LEU A 102 1.58 31.42 -10.65
CA LEU A 102 1.35 30.26 -11.49
C LEU A 102 2.64 29.46 -11.69
N ILE A 103 3.75 30.13 -12.03
CA ILE A 103 5.03 29.47 -12.30
C ILE A 103 5.68 28.97 -10.99
N ILE A 104 5.73 29.77 -9.92
CA ILE A 104 6.52 29.37 -8.74
C ILE A 104 5.80 28.38 -7.82
N ALA A 105 4.46 28.41 -7.77
CA ALA A 105 3.69 27.66 -6.79
C ALA A 105 2.54 26.84 -7.43
N GLY A 106 1.67 27.48 -8.21
CA GLY A 106 0.46 26.85 -8.73
C GLY A 106 0.73 25.64 -9.61
N MET A 107 1.47 25.81 -10.69
CA MET A 107 1.78 24.74 -11.64
C MET A 107 2.65 23.63 -11.03
N PRO A 108 3.68 23.93 -10.20
CA PRO A 108 4.40 22.89 -9.47
C PRO A 108 3.50 22.03 -8.59
N LEU A 109 2.64 22.63 -7.76
CA LEU A 109 1.80 21.88 -6.83
C LEU A 109 0.71 21.08 -7.57
N PHE A 110 0.13 21.67 -8.62
CA PHE A 110 -0.79 20.97 -9.52
C PHE A 110 -0.15 19.73 -10.16
N TYR A 111 1.09 19.86 -10.65
CA TYR A 111 1.85 18.75 -11.20
C TYR A 111 2.20 17.69 -10.14
N MET A 112 2.53 18.12 -8.91
CA MET A 112 2.83 17.22 -7.79
C MET A 112 1.63 16.31 -7.47
N GLU A 113 0.43 16.88 -7.32
CA GLU A 113 -0.78 16.10 -7.02
C GLU A 113 -1.15 15.11 -8.13
N LEU A 114 -1.07 15.52 -9.39
CA LEU A 114 -1.33 14.64 -10.53
C LEU A 114 -0.34 13.48 -10.59
N ALA A 115 0.96 13.76 -10.38
CA ALA A 115 1.98 12.72 -10.36
C ALA A 115 1.81 11.78 -9.14
N LEU A 116 1.51 12.34 -7.97
CA LEU A 116 1.31 11.59 -6.73
C LEU A 116 0.11 10.64 -6.82
N GLY A 117 -1.02 11.11 -7.35
CA GLY A 117 -2.21 10.29 -7.56
C GLY A 117 -2.00 9.20 -8.61
N GLN A 118 -1.35 9.52 -9.73
CA GLN A 118 -1.11 8.55 -10.81
C GLN A 118 -0.13 7.43 -10.39
N TYR A 119 0.93 7.77 -9.65
CA TYR A 119 1.93 6.79 -9.21
C TYR A 119 1.34 5.78 -8.23
N ASN A 120 0.70 6.29 -7.17
CA ASN A 120 0.20 5.44 -6.09
C ASN A 120 -1.13 4.75 -6.43
N ARG A 121 -1.88 5.27 -7.42
CA ARG A 121 -3.20 4.75 -7.85
C ARG A 121 -4.18 4.59 -6.68
N GLU A 122 -4.20 5.57 -5.78
CA GLU A 122 -5.02 5.63 -4.57
C GLU A 122 -5.63 7.03 -4.37
N GLY A 123 -6.71 7.12 -3.61
CA GLY A 123 -7.38 8.38 -3.26
C GLY A 123 -6.61 9.24 -2.26
N ALA A 124 -7.13 10.45 -1.99
CA ALA A 124 -6.42 11.49 -1.23
C ALA A 124 -6.04 11.12 0.22
N ALA A 125 -6.75 10.19 0.88
CA ALA A 125 -6.39 9.70 2.22
C ALA A 125 -5.38 8.55 2.18
N THR A 126 -5.59 7.58 1.29
CA THR A 126 -4.77 6.37 1.19
C THR A 126 -3.42 6.62 0.54
N VAL A 127 -3.31 7.62 -0.35
CA VAL A 127 -2.02 8.03 -0.95
C VAL A 127 -0.92 8.32 0.07
N TRP A 128 -1.29 8.75 1.29
CA TRP A 128 -0.38 9.01 2.38
C TRP A 128 0.24 7.77 3.03
N LYS A 129 0.04 6.57 2.47
CA LYS A 129 0.90 5.41 2.75
C LYS A 129 2.38 5.70 2.48
N ILE A 130 2.68 6.71 1.65
CA ILE A 130 4.04 7.24 1.47
C ILE A 130 4.64 7.83 2.75
N CYS A 131 3.82 8.35 3.66
CA CYS A 131 4.26 8.93 4.92
C CYS A 131 3.11 8.84 5.95
N PRO A 132 3.05 7.75 6.74
CA PRO A 132 1.92 7.46 7.61
C PRO A 132 1.53 8.55 8.62
N PHE A 133 2.49 9.36 9.08
CA PHE A 133 2.20 10.52 9.94
C PHE A 133 1.35 11.58 9.26
N PHE A 134 1.52 11.79 7.95
CA PHE A 134 0.82 12.81 7.19
C PHE A 134 -0.52 12.35 6.62
N LYS A 135 -0.99 11.14 6.95
CA LYS A 135 -2.32 10.67 6.53
C LYS A 135 -3.48 11.56 7.00
N GLY A 136 -3.27 12.35 8.05
CA GLY A 136 -4.19 13.42 8.46
C GLY A 136 -4.42 14.51 7.41
N VAL A 137 -3.43 14.79 6.53
CA VAL A 137 -3.58 15.75 5.43
C VAL A 137 -4.67 15.30 4.46
N GLY A 138 -4.69 14.02 4.10
CA GLY A 138 -5.73 13.48 3.23
C GLY A 138 -7.15 13.61 3.81
N TYR A 139 -7.33 13.33 5.10
CA TYR A 139 -8.63 13.55 5.76
C TYR A 139 -9.00 15.03 5.87
N ALA A 140 -8.03 15.92 6.10
CA ALA A 140 -8.27 17.36 6.11
C ALA A 140 -8.79 17.86 4.76
N VAL A 141 -8.14 17.41 3.67
CA VAL A 141 -8.54 17.72 2.30
C VAL A 141 -9.93 17.20 1.95
N ILE A 142 -10.24 15.95 2.34
CA ILE A 142 -11.59 15.37 2.17
C ILE A 142 -12.65 16.19 2.90
N LEU A 143 -12.36 16.62 4.14
CA LEU A 143 -13.29 17.44 4.92
C LEU A 143 -13.50 18.83 4.32
N ILE A 144 -12.44 19.46 3.80
CA ILE A 144 -12.52 20.75 3.09
C ILE A 144 -13.40 20.60 1.83
N ALA A 145 -13.18 19.57 1.02
CA ALA A 145 -13.99 19.30 -0.17
C ALA A 145 -15.47 19.08 0.19
N LEU A 146 -15.75 18.40 1.31
CA LEU A 146 -17.10 18.21 1.83
C LEU A 146 -17.75 19.55 2.23
N TYR A 147 -17.02 20.43 2.92
CA TYR A 147 -17.53 21.76 3.28
C TYR A 147 -17.83 22.64 2.08
N VAL A 148 -16.98 22.61 1.05
CA VAL A 148 -17.24 23.31 -0.21
C VAL A 148 -18.51 22.78 -0.87
N GLY A 149 -18.73 21.46 -0.84
CA GLY A 149 -19.95 20.83 -1.32
C GLY A 149 -21.24 21.35 -0.64
N PHE A 150 -21.19 21.85 0.59
CA PHE A 150 -22.38 22.35 1.30
C PHE A 150 -22.89 23.68 0.73
N TYR A 151 -22.01 24.61 0.40
CA TYR A 151 -22.41 25.94 -0.08
C TYR A 151 -22.30 26.08 -1.60
N TYR A 152 -21.36 25.40 -2.24
CA TYR A 152 -21.14 25.53 -3.69
C TYR A 152 -22.34 25.01 -4.50
N ASN A 153 -22.95 23.90 -4.06
CA ASN A 153 -24.16 23.36 -4.68
C ASN A 153 -25.36 24.31 -4.63
N VAL A 154 -25.38 25.27 -3.69
CA VAL A 154 -26.42 26.29 -3.59
C VAL A 154 -26.31 27.31 -4.72
N ILE A 155 -25.08 27.67 -5.12
CA ILE A 155 -24.83 28.58 -6.26
C ILE A 155 -25.32 27.93 -7.58
N ILE A 156 -25.13 26.61 -7.71
CA ILE A 156 -25.65 25.84 -8.84
C ILE A 156 -27.18 25.84 -8.82
N ALA A 157 -27.80 25.70 -7.64
CA ALA A 157 -29.25 25.78 -7.49
C ALA A 157 -29.81 27.16 -7.85
N TRP A 158 -29.12 28.25 -7.49
CA TRP A 158 -29.47 29.60 -7.94
C TRP A 158 -29.39 29.72 -9.47
N SER A 159 -28.32 29.20 -10.08
CA SER A 159 -28.17 29.18 -11.55
C SER A 159 -29.31 28.44 -12.24
N LEU A 160 -29.74 27.30 -11.67
CA LEU A 160 -30.90 26.55 -12.16
C LEU A 160 -32.22 27.31 -11.98
N TYR A 161 -32.41 27.99 -10.84
CA TYR A 161 -33.58 28.83 -10.61
C TYR A 161 -33.68 29.95 -11.65
N TYR A 162 -32.57 30.66 -11.90
CA TYR A 162 -32.50 31.71 -12.91
C TYR A 162 -32.70 31.18 -14.34
N LEU A 163 -32.20 29.97 -14.64
CA LEU A 163 -32.47 29.31 -15.92
C LEU A 163 -33.97 29.08 -16.11
N PHE A 164 -34.68 28.58 -15.09
CA PHE A 164 -36.14 28.41 -15.17
C PHE A 164 -36.88 29.74 -15.26
N ALA A 165 -36.45 30.75 -14.50
CA ALA A 165 -37.00 32.10 -14.55
C ALA A 165 -36.75 32.81 -15.89
N SER A 166 -35.79 32.33 -16.69
CA SER A 166 -35.47 32.89 -18.01
C SER A 166 -36.44 32.44 -19.11
N PHE A 167 -37.26 31.39 -18.91
CA PHE A 167 -38.21 30.90 -19.94
C PHE A 167 -39.48 31.76 -20.03
N THR A 168 -39.30 33.05 -20.31
CA THR A 168 -40.34 34.06 -20.50
C THR A 168 -39.90 35.05 -21.58
N LEU A 169 -40.86 35.70 -22.25
CA LEU A 169 -40.57 36.76 -23.22
C LEU A 169 -40.08 38.04 -22.56
N ASN A 170 -40.61 38.36 -21.37
CA ASN A 170 -40.18 39.50 -20.56
C ASN A 170 -39.52 38.97 -19.30
N LEU A 171 -38.21 39.22 -19.14
CA LEU A 171 -37.43 38.72 -18.01
C LEU A 171 -37.89 39.40 -16.69
N PRO A 172 -37.97 38.65 -15.57
CA PRO A 172 -38.57 39.14 -14.33
C PRO A 172 -37.72 40.20 -13.60
N TRP A 173 -36.47 40.39 -14.00
CA TRP A 173 -35.55 41.40 -13.48
C TRP A 173 -35.43 42.64 -14.40
N THR A 174 -36.37 42.85 -15.33
CA THR A 174 -36.30 43.99 -16.26
C THR A 174 -36.96 45.26 -15.69
N ASN A 175 -38.09 45.13 -15.01
CA ASN A 175 -38.94 46.27 -14.60
C ASN A 175 -39.27 46.21 -13.11
N CYS A 176 -39.47 47.38 -12.48
CA CYS A 176 -40.08 47.49 -11.17
C CYS A 176 -41.62 47.36 -11.30
N GLY A 177 -42.26 46.54 -10.47
CA GLY A 177 -43.74 46.37 -10.48
C GLY A 177 -44.24 44.98 -10.08
N HIS A 178 -43.34 44.10 -9.64
CA HIS A 178 -43.66 42.78 -9.14
C HIS A 178 -43.92 42.80 -7.63
N ALA A 179 -44.53 41.73 -7.10
CA ALA A 179 -44.90 41.62 -5.69
C ALA A 179 -43.72 41.69 -4.71
N TRP A 180 -42.51 41.37 -5.16
CA TRP A 180 -41.28 41.44 -4.36
C TRP A 180 -40.61 42.82 -4.36
N ASN A 181 -41.02 43.74 -5.25
CA ASN A 181 -40.36 45.03 -5.37
C ASN A 181 -40.68 45.96 -4.19
N SER A 182 -39.70 46.76 -3.78
CA SER A 182 -39.92 47.82 -2.79
C SER A 182 -40.48 49.09 -3.45
N PRO A 183 -41.10 50.00 -2.68
CA PRO A 183 -41.50 51.32 -3.18
C PRO A 183 -40.32 52.17 -3.67
N ASN A 184 -39.09 51.82 -3.28
CA ASN A 184 -37.87 52.54 -3.65
C ASN A 184 -37.23 51.97 -4.94
N CYS A 185 -37.81 50.90 -5.53
CA CYS A 185 -37.32 50.33 -6.78
C CYS A 185 -37.34 51.38 -7.89
N THR A 186 -36.20 51.58 -8.54
CA THR A 186 -36.03 52.58 -9.59
C THR A 186 -35.49 51.93 -10.86
N ASP A 187 -36.15 52.20 -11.99
CA ASP A 187 -35.67 51.73 -13.29
C ASP A 187 -34.37 52.47 -13.66
N PRO A 188 -33.29 51.74 -13.99
CA PRO A 188 -32.02 52.32 -14.45
C PRO A 188 -32.17 53.35 -15.58
N LYS A 189 -33.21 53.22 -16.43
CA LYS A 189 -33.47 54.13 -17.56
C LYS A 189 -34.01 55.51 -17.13
N LEU A 190 -34.51 55.63 -15.90
CA LEU A 190 -35.11 56.86 -15.35
C LEU A 190 -34.13 57.67 -14.48
N LEU A 191 -32.91 57.17 -14.24
CA LEU A 191 -31.88 57.85 -13.46
C LEU A 191 -31.18 58.94 -14.30
N ASN A 192 -31.61 60.20 -14.11
CA ASN A 192 -30.84 61.36 -14.55
C ASN A 192 -29.59 61.54 -13.67
N ALA A 193 -28.43 61.73 -14.31
CA ALA A 193 -27.11 61.89 -13.67
C ALA A 193 -27.05 62.99 -12.58
N SER A 194 -28.02 63.90 -12.52
CA SER A 194 -28.12 64.99 -11.53
C SER A 194 -28.63 64.56 -10.14
N VAL A 195 -29.10 63.32 -9.96
CA VAL A 195 -29.55 62.79 -8.65
C VAL A 195 -28.42 62.06 -7.90
N LEU A 196 -27.32 61.72 -8.57
CA LEU A 196 -26.12 61.20 -7.94
C LEU A 196 -25.24 62.37 -7.45
N GLY A 197 -25.42 62.76 -6.19
CA GLY A 197 -24.53 63.70 -5.51
C GLY A 197 -23.08 63.18 -5.37
N ASP A 198 -22.15 64.10 -5.14
CA ASP A 198 -20.68 63.97 -5.23
C ASP A 198 -19.99 62.84 -4.40
N HIS A 199 -20.72 61.99 -3.67
CA HIS A 199 -20.14 60.96 -2.79
C HIS A 199 -20.85 59.57 -2.80
N THR A 200 -21.74 59.27 -3.75
CA THR A 200 -22.51 58.00 -3.72
C THR A 200 -22.21 57.08 -4.91
N LYS A 201 -21.71 55.87 -4.62
CA LYS A 201 -21.40 54.80 -5.60
C LYS A 201 -22.69 54.15 -6.14
N TYR A 202 -22.83 54.02 -7.46
CA TYR A 202 -24.01 53.41 -8.14
C TYR A 202 -24.26 51.94 -7.72
N SER A 203 -23.21 51.16 -7.40
CA SER A 203 -23.33 49.77 -6.88
C SER A 203 -23.99 49.69 -5.50
N LYS A 204 -24.07 50.80 -4.76
CA LYS A 204 -24.64 50.84 -3.42
C LYS A 204 -26.17 50.96 -3.43
N TYR A 205 -26.78 51.26 -4.57
CA TYR A 205 -28.23 51.34 -4.70
C TYR A 205 -28.80 49.97 -5.11
N LYS A 206 -29.11 49.15 -4.11
CA LYS A 206 -29.85 47.87 -4.17
C LYS A 206 -31.31 48.00 -4.63
N PHE A 207 -31.62 49.04 -5.39
CA PHE A 207 -32.98 49.38 -5.83
C PHE A 207 -33.19 49.14 -7.33
N THR A 208 -32.20 48.57 -8.03
CA THR A 208 -32.41 48.13 -9.42
C THR A 208 -33.36 46.93 -9.45
N PRO A 209 -34.15 46.76 -10.52
CA PRO A 209 -35.05 45.62 -10.66
C PRO A 209 -34.35 44.27 -10.49
N ALA A 210 -33.10 44.15 -10.98
CA ALA A 210 -32.29 42.93 -10.85
C ALA A 210 -31.76 42.69 -9.44
N ALA A 211 -31.31 43.75 -8.74
CA ALA A 211 -30.85 43.63 -7.36
C ALA A 211 -32.01 43.21 -6.43
N GLU A 212 -33.18 43.83 -6.58
CA GLU A 212 -34.36 43.45 -5.81
C GLU A 212 -34.90 42.07 -6.19
N PHE A 213 -34.81 41.67 -7.46
CA PHE A 213 -35.16 40.31 -7.85
C PHE A 213 -34.27 39.28 -7.13
N TYR A 214 -32.95 39.49 -7.09
CA TYR A 214 -32.04 38.59 -6.38
C TYR A 214 -32.27 38.59 -4.86
N GLU A 215 -32.24 39.75 -4.21
CA GLU A 215 -32.31 39.83 -2.74
C GLU A 215 -33.71 39.56 -2.18
N ARG A 216 -34.76 40.09 -2.81
CA ARG A 216 -36.14 39.98 -2.32
C ARG A 216 -36.93 38.87 -3.01
N GLY A 217 -36.75 38.70 -4.32
CA GLY A 217 -37.47 37.69 -5.10
C GLY A 217 -36.89 36.27 -4.93
N VAL A 218 -35.57 36.10 -5.04
CA VAL A 218 -34.93 34.77 -4.99
C VAL A 218 -34.55 34.39 -3.56
N LEU A 219 -33.81 35.25 -2.85
CA LEU A 219 -33.28 34.94 -1.52
C LEU A 219 -34.26 35.25 -0.38
N HIS A 220 -35.16 36.21 -0.56
CA HIS A 220 -36.01 36.77 0.51
C HIS A 220 -35.21 37.29 1.71
N LEU A 221 -34.03 37.88 1.45
CA LEU A 221 -33.09 38.36 2.47
C LEU A 221 -33.70 39.45 3.37
N HIS A 222 -34.61 40.26 2.82
CA HIS A 222 -35.30 41.33 3.56
C HIS A 222 -36.14 40.86 4.75
N GLU A 223 -36.45 39.55 4.83
CA GLU A 223 -37.18 38.94 5.94
C GLU A 223 -36.25 38.44 7.06
N SER A 224 -34.93 38.54 6.90
CA SER A 224 -33.92 38.11 7.87
C SER A 224 -33.15 39.29 8.45
N CYS A 225 -33.01 39.33 9.77
CA CYS A 225 -32.23 40.35 10.49
C CYS A 225 -30.72 40.03 10.57
N GLY A 226 -30.27 38.87 10.09
CA GLY A 226 -28.87 38.44 10.14
C GLY A 226 -28.71 36.93 10.34
N ILE A 227 -27.48 36.46 10.59
CA ILE A 227 -27.17 35.03 10.78
C ILE A 227 -27.86 34.39 12.00
N HIS A 228 -28.32 35.19 12.96
CA HIS A 228 -29.07 34.74 14.14
C HIS A 228 -30.55 34.45 13.82
N ASP A 229 -31.04 34.94 12.67
CA ASP A 229 -32.40 34.75 12.19
C ASP A 229 -32.40 34.22 10.76
N ILE A 230 -32.08 32.94 10.61
CA ILE A 230 -31.96 32.29 9.30
C ILE A 230 -33.31 32.06 8.60
N GLY A 231 -34.41 31.97 9.36
CA GLY A 231 -35.74 31.67 8.82
C GLY A 231 -35.88 30.24 8.25
N LEU A 232 -36.97 30.01 7.50
CA LEU A 232 -37.27 28.73 6.87
C LEU A 232 -36.62 28.59 5.47
N PRO A 233 -36.30 27.36 5.02
CA PRO A 233 -35.85 27.09 3.65
C PRO A 233 -36.87 27.53 2.60
N GLN A 234 -36.40 28.16 1.52
CA GLN A 234 -37.25 28.53 0.39
C GLN A 234 -37.59 27.29 -0.46
N TRP A 235 -38.87 27.00 -0.64
CA TRP A 235 -39.32 25.77 -1.31
C TRP A 235 -38.91 25.70 -2.79
N GLN A 236 -38.85 26.84 -3.49
CA GLN A 236 -38.40 26.90 -4.89
C GLN A 236 -36.91 26.57 -5.02
N LEU A 237 -36.08 27.12 -4.13
CA LEU A 237 -34.64 26.83 -4.07
C LEU A 237 -34.38 25.39 -3.61
N LEU A 238 -35.19 24.88 -2.69
CA LEU A 238 -35.13 23.48 -2.25
C LEU A 238 -35.36 22.52 -3.42
N LEU A 239 -36.34 22.79 -4.28
CA LEU A 239 -36.61 21.98 -5.47
C LEU A 239 -35.46 22.07 -6.48
N CYS A 240 -34.90 23.25 -6.71
CA CYS A 240 -33.74 23.42 -7.59
C CYS A 240 -32.51 22.66 -7.04
N LEU A 241 -32.24 22.77 -5.74
CA LEU A 241 -31.17 22.05 -5.07
C LEU A 241 -31.37 20.53 -5.16
N MET A 242 -32.60 20.04 -4.97
CA MET A 242 -32.91 18.62 -5.14
C MET A 242 -32.61 18.14 -6.56
N VAL A 243 -32.96 18.91 -7.59
CA VAL A 243 -32.63 18.57 -8.99
C VAL A 243 -31.13 18.54 -9.21
N VAL A 244 -30.38 19.53 -8.71
CA VAL A 244 -28.91 19.57 -8.80
C VAL A 244 -28.28 18.32 -8.18
N ILE A 245 -28.73 17.94 -6.98
CA ILE A 245 -28.21 16.75 -6.28
C ILE A 245 -28.57 15.45 -7.01
N ILE A 246 -29.77 15.35 -7.59
CA ILE A 246 -30.16 14.20 -8.42
C ILE A 246 -29.23 14.07 -9.64
N VAL A 247 -28.96 15.18 -10.33
CA VAL A 247 -28.03 15.22 -11.47
C VAL A 247 -26.64 14.76 -11.02
N LEU A 248 -26.13 15.32 -9.93
CA LEU A 248 -24.81 14.96 -9.40
C LEU A 248 -24.72 13.47 -8.99
N TYR A 249 -25.76 12.93 -8.35
CA TYR A 249 -25.83 11.52 -7.99
C TYR A 249 -25.73 10.61 -9.23
N PHE A 250 -26.54 10.85 -10.26
CA PHE A 250 -26.51 10.04 -11.48
C PHE A 250 -25.24 10.24 -12.32
N SER A 251 -24.56 11.38 -12.18
CA SER A 251 -23.25 11.59 -12.78
C SER A 251 -22.15 10.77 -12.11
N LEU A 252 -22.20 10.59 -10.78
CA LEU A 252 -21.15 9.97 -9.97
C LEU A 252 -21.39 8.50 -9.58
N TRP A 253 -22.63 7.99 -9.68
CA TRP A 253 -22.99 6.64 -9.20
C TRP A 253 -22.22 5.46 -9.79
N LYS A 254 -21.66 5.59 -11.00
CA LYS A 254 -20.79 4.59 -11.66
C LYS A 254 -19.33 5.09 -11.76
N GLY A 255 -18.97 6.08 -10.95
CA GLY A 255 -17.64 6.69 -10.93
C GLY A 255 -17.24 7.33 -12.25
N VAL A 256 -15.95 7.23 -12.57
CA VAL A 256 -15.31 7.87 -13.73
C VAL A 256 -15.87 7.42 -15.09
N LYS A 257 -16.58 6.29 -15.15
CA LYS A 257 -17.21 5.80 -16.39
C LYS A 257 -18.43 6.62 -16.82
N THR A 258 -19.18 7.19 -15.85
CA THR A 258 -20.31 8.08 -16.15
C THR A 258 -19.90 9.53 -16.12
N SER A 259 -19.13 9.95 -15.10
CA SER A 259 -18.70 11.35 -15.01
C SER A 259 -17.87 11.75 -16.23
N GLY A 260 -16.96 10.89 -16.69
CA GLY A 260 -16.16 11.10 -17.90
C GLY A 260 -16.96 11.26 -19.19
N LYS A 261 -18.24 10.86 -19.23
CA LYS A 261 -19.14 11.11 -20.38
C LYS A 261 -19.95 12.39 -20.23
N VAL A 262 -20.36 12.74 -19.00
CA VAL A 262 -21.12 13.95 -18.72
C VAL A 262 -20.26 15.19 -19.01
N VAL A 263 -18.98 15.16 -18.62
CA VAL A 263 -18.01 16.26 -18.83
C VAL A 263 -17.82 16.66 -20.30
N TRP A 264 -18.16 15.80 -21.27
CA TRP A 264 -18.10 16.19 -22.67
C TRP A 264 -19.06 17.33 -23.01
N ILE A 265 -20.21 17.40 -22.33
CA ILE A 265 -21.18 18.48 -22.52
C ILE A 265 -20.85 19.61 -21.54
N THR A 266 -20.69 19.29 -20.26
CA THR A 266 -20.56 20.31 -19.21
C THR A 266 -19.23 21.07 -19.29
N ALA A 267 -18.13 20.44 -19.72
CA ALA A 267 -16.84 21.15 -19.82
C ALA A 267 -16.70 21.91 -21.13
N THR A 268 -17.38 21.52 -22.21
CA THR A 268 -17.22 22.16 -23.54
C THR A 268 -18.21 23.31 -23.76
N LEU A 269 -19.41 23.21 -23.21
CA LEU A 269 -20.47 24.21 -23.37
C LEU A 269 -20.04 25.61 -22.88
N PRO A 270 -19.34 25.79 -21.75
CA PRO A 270 -18.87 27.10 -21.31
C PRO A 270 -17.95 27.78 -22.32
N TYR A 271 -17.07 27.04 -23.00
CA TYR A 271 -16.22 27.63 -24.03
C TYR A 271 -16.99 28.13 -25.24
N PHE A 272 -18.02 27.38 -25.66
CA PHE A 272 -18.92 27.83 -26.71
C PHE A 272 -19.65 29.11 -26.30
N VAL A 273 -20.24 29.14 -25.10
CA VAL A 273 -20.97 30.32 -24.62
C VAL A 273 -20.04 31.50 -24.40
N LEU A 274 -18.86 31.33 -23.81
CA LEU A 274 -17.86 32.38 -23.63
C LEU A 274 -17.41 32.97 -24.97
N PHE A 275 -17.22 32.14 -26.00
CA PHE A 275 -16.87 32.63 -27.33
C PHE A 275 -17.99 33.49 -27.94
N VAL A 276 -19.25 33.05 -27.83
CA VAL A 276 -20.41 33.80 -28.33
C VAL A 276 -20.58 35.11 -27.55
N LEU A 277 -20.49 35.07 -26.21
CA LEU A 277 -20.57 36.27 -25.36
C LEU A 277 -19.42 37.23 -25.60
N LEU A 278 -18.22 36.72 -25.89
CA LEU A 278 -17.08 37.57 -26.24
C LEU A 278 -17.33 38.30 -27.56
N VAL A 279 -17.70 37.57 -28.62
CA VAL A 279 -17.96 38.15 -29.94
C VAL A 279 -19.09 39.18 -29.86
N HIS A 280 -20.17 38.88 -29.13
CA HIS A 280 -21.25 39.83 -28.96
C HIS A 280 -20.84 41.02 -28.08
N GLY A 281 -20.20 40.76 -26.94
CA GLY A 281 -19.78 41.77 -25.98
C GLY A 281 -18.85 42.82 -26.59
N VAL A 282 -17.89 42.43 -27.42
CA VAL A 282 -16.99 43.38 -28.10
C VAL A 282 -17.68 44.20 -29.19
N THR A 283 -18.83 43.76 -29.70
CA THR A 283 -19.61 44.53 -30.70
C THR A 283 -20.54 45.57 -30.08
N LEU A 284 -20.73 45.55 -28.75
CA LEU A 284 -21.60 46.49 -28.05
C LEU A 284 -20.96 47.89 -27.92
N PRO A 285 -21.77 48.97 -27.95
CA PRO A 285 -21.26 50.32 -27.77
C PRO A 285 -20.67 50.50 -26.36
N GLY A 286 -19.51 51.15 -26.23
CA GLY A 286 -18.85 51.33 -24.93
C GLY A 286 -18.04 50.14 -24.41
N ALA A 287 -18.02 49.00 -25.13
CA ALA A 287 -17.19 47.84 -24.77
C ALA A 287 -15.69 48.18 -24.64
N SER A 288 -15.19 49.13 -25.44
CA SER A 288 -13.81 49.61 -25.37
C SER A 288 -13.45 50.20 -24.00
N ASN A 289 -14.40 50.88 -23.33
CA ASN A 289 -14.17 51.49 -22.02
C ASN A 289 -13.98 50.41 -20.95
N GLY A 290 -14.78 49.35 -21.02
CA GLY A 290 -14.66 48.19 -20.14
C GLY A 290 -13.35 47.43 -20.32
N ILE A 291 -12.96 47.15 -21.57
CA ILE A 291 -11.68 46.47 -21.87
C ILE A 291 -10.48 47.33 -21.43
N ASN A 292 -10.55 48.66 -21.63
CA ASN A 292 -9.52 49.56 -21.14
C ASN A 292 -9.44 49.53 -19.61
N ALA A 293 -10.57 49.53 -18.90
CA ALA A 293 -10.58 49.38 -17.44
C ALA A 293 -9.98 48.04 -16.97
N TYR A 294 -10.27 46.95 -17.69
CA TYR A 294 -9.73 45.61 -17.38
C TYR A 294 -8.20 45.51 -17.54
N LEU A 295 -7.65 46.12 -18.59
CA LEU A 295 -6.22 46.02 -18.93
C LEU A 295 -5.41 47.28 -18.61
N HIS A 296 -6.01 48.29 -17.99
CA HIS A 296 -5.31 49.49 -17.57
C HIS A 296 -4.11 49.13 -16.70
N ILE A 297 -2.93 49.64 -17.01
CA ILE A 297 -1.70 49.25 -16.32
C ILE A 297 -1.39 50.29 -15.23
N ASP A 298 -1.57 49.90 -13.96
CA ASP A 298 -1.14 50.71 -12.81
C ASP A 298 -0.09 49.97 -11.97
N PHE A 299 1.18 50.27 -12.21
CA PHE A 299 2.29 49.68 -11.47
C PHE A 299 2.37 50.12 -10.00
N TYR A 300 1.70 51.21 -9.60
CA TYR A 300 1.75 51.67 -8.21
C TYR A 300 1.07 50.66 -7.28
N ARG A 301 0.01 50.01 -7.76
CA ARG A 301 -0.72 48.96 -7.02
C ARG A 301 0.13 47.77 -6.63
N LEU A 302 1.17 47.43 -7.39
CA LEU A 302 2.07 46.31 -7.09
C LEU A 302 2.86 46.48 -5.77
N LYS A 303 2.91 47.71 -5.22
CA LYS A 303 3.51 47.96 -3.90
C LYS A 303 2.64 47.47 -2.75
N GLU A 304 1.34 47.29 -2.97
CA GLU A 304 0.40 46.84 -1.95
C GLU A 304 0.51 45.31 -1.75
N ALA A 305 0.69 44.86 -0.50
CA ALA A 305 0.79 43.43 -0.19
C ALA A 305 -0.48 42.64 -0.54
N THR A 306 -1.65 43.30 -0.48
CA THR A 306 -2.97 42.74 -0.83
C THR A 306 -3.02 42.24 -2.26
N VAL A 307 -2.38 42.92 -3.21
CA VAL A 307 -2.33 42.51 -4.62
C VAL A 307 -1.67 41.15 -4.79
N TRP A 308 -0.59 40.90 -4.05
CA TRP A 308 0.11 39.63 -4.09
C TRP A 308 -0.69 38.52 -3.38
N ILE A 309 -1.37 38.81 -2.27
CA ILE A 309 -2.22 37.84 -1.58
C ILE A 309 -3.42 37.44 -2.45
N ASP A 310 -4.06 38.41 -3.11
CA ASP A 310 -5.19 38.17 -4.00
C ASP A 310 -4.76 37.32 -5.21
N ALA A 311 -3.59 37.60 -5.80
CA ALA A 311 -3.03 36.80 -6.89
C ALA A 311 -2.72 35.36 -6.45
N ALA A 312 -2.12 35.19 -5.28
CA ALA A 312 -1.79 33.87 -4.71
C ALA A 312 -3.04 33.04 -4.49
N THR A 313 -4.00 33.61 -3.77
CA THR A 313 -5.27 32.98 -3.40
C THR A 313 -6.05 32.59 -4.65
N GLN A 314 -6.12 33.49 -5.64
CA GLN A 314 -6.80 33.21 -6.90
C GLN A 314 -6.19 32.03 -7.66
N ILE A 315 -4.85 31.90 -7.70
CA ILE A 315 -4.19 30.77 -8.39
C ILE A 315 -4.54 29.43 -7.73
N PHE A 316 -4.53 29.36 -6.40
CA PHE A 316 -4.85 28.13 -5.67
C PHE A 316 -6.31 27.72 -5.82
N PHE A 317 -7.23 28.68 -5.65
CA PHE A 317 -8.65 28.41 -5.84
C PHE A 317 -9.01 28.08 -7.30
N SER A 318 -8.34 28.71 -8.27
CA SER A 318 -8.62 28.48 -9.69
C SER A 318 -8.02 27.18 -10.23
N LEU A 319 -6.82 26.77 -9.80
CA LEU A 319 -6.27 25.48 -10.23
C LEU A 319 -6.88 24.31 -9.46
N GLY A 320 -7.47 24.55 -8.29
CA GLY A 320 -8.05 23.51 -7.44
C GLY A 320 -7.00 22.57 -6.84
N ALA A 321 -5.74 23.00 -6.74
CA ALA A 321 -4.71 22.28 -6.02
C ALA A 321 -5.00 22.34 -4.51
N GLY A 322 -4.97 21.19 -3.84
CA GLY A 322 -5.22 21.03 -2.42
C GLY A 322 -6.58 20.45 -2.06
N PHE A 323 -7.47 20.25 -3.03
CA PHE A 323 -8.77 19.62 -2.79
C PHE A 323 -8.72 18.09 -2.92
N GLY A 324 -7.58 17.51 -3.31
CA GLY A 324 -7.43 16.06 -3.49
C GLY A 324 -8.19 15.51 -4.70
N VAL A 325 -8.85 16.38 -5.46
CA VAL A 325 -9.55 16.06 -6.71
C VAL A 325 -8.55 15.63 -7.79
N LEU A 326 -7.42 16.33 -7.90
CA LEU A 326 -6.37 15.98 -8.85
C LEU A 326 -5.76 14.62 -8.53
N ILE A 327 -5.51 14.34 -7.25
CA ILE A 327 -5.06 13.03 -6.77
C ILE A 327 -6.08 11.95 -7.15
N ALA A 328 -7.36 12.18 -6.85
CA ALA A 328 -8.44 11.24 -7.15
C ALA A 328 -8.58 10.99 -8.65
N PHE A 329 -8.63 12.02 -9.51
CA PHE A 329 -8.73 11.85 -10.96
C PHE A 329 -7.51 11.18 -11.57
N ALA A 330 -6.30 11.55 -11.13
CA ALA A 330 -5.06 10.95 -11.61
C ALA A 330 -4.91 9.49 -11.17
N SER A 331 -5.48 9.08 -10.03
CA SER A 331 -5.45 7.69 -9.57
C SER A 331 -6.09 6.69 -10.55
N TYR A 332 -7.02 7.16 -11.39
CA TYR A 332 -7.69 6.37 -12.43
C TYR A 332 -6.96 6.43 -13.79
N ASN A 333 -5.83 7.14 -13.90
CA ASN A 333 -4.99 7.11 -15.09
C ASN A 333 -4.21 5.81 -15.21
N LYS A 334 -3.74 5.54 -16.43
CA LYS A 334 -2.73 4.52 -16.67
C LYS A 334 -1.39 4.97 -16.07
N PHE A 335 -0.60 4.02 -15.59
CA PHE A 335 0.65 4.28 -14.89
C PHE A 335 1.68 5.02 -15.77
N ASP A 336 1.74 4.66 -17.06
CA ASP A 336 2.63 5.21 -18.09
C ASP A 336 2.13 6.50 -18.76
N ASN A 337 0.99 7.05 -18.31
CA ASN A 337 0.44 8.25 -18.91
C ASN A 337 1.34 9.48 -18.64
N ASN A 338 1.50 10.35 -19.63
CA ASN A 338 2.30 11.57 -19.46
C ASN A 338 1.54 12.64 -18.68
N CYS A 339 1.58 12.56 -17.35
CA CYS A 339 0.94 13.52 -16.44
C CYS A 339 1.59 14.91 -16.47
N TYR A 340 2.86 15.01 -16.86
CA TYR A 340 3.56 16.30 -16.99
C TYR A 340 2.95 17.18 -18.08
N ARG A 341 2.70 16.59 -19.27
CA ARG A 341 2.03 17.30 -20.35
C ARG A 341 0.60 17.67 -19.98
N ASP A 342 -0.10 16.77 -19.30
CA ASP A 342 -1.48 16.98 -18.89
C ASP A 342 -1.59 18.11 -17.84
N ALA A 343 -0.64 18.19 -16.91
CA ALA A 343 -0.52 19.28 -15.94
C ALA A 343 -0.30 20.63 -16.64
N LEU A 344 0.72 20.73 -17.51
CA LEU A 344 1.04 21.98 -18.21
C LEU A 344 -0.12 22.45 -19.10
N LEU A 345 -0.74 21.53 -19.84
CA LEU A 345 -1.87 21.83 -20.71
C LEU A 345 -3.07 22.35 -19.90
N THR A 346 -3.43 21.66 -18.83
CA THR A 346 -4.63 22.01 -18.05
C THR A 346 -4.46 23.32 -17.31
N SER A 347 -3.30 23.56 -16.68
CA SER A 347 -3.02 24.85 -16.03
C SER A 347 -3.02 26.01 -17.02
N THR A 348 -2.50 25.80 -18.23
CA THR A 348 -2.50 26.83 -19.29
C THR A 348 -3.93 27.12 -19.77
N ILE A 349 -4.72 26.07 -20.04
CA ILE A 349 -6.14 26.23 -20.42
C ILE A 349 -6.89 27.01 -19.35
N ASN A 350 -6.74 26.64 -18.07
CA ASN A 350 -7.39 27.33 -16.97
C ASN A 350 -7.09 28.85 -16.95
N CYS A 351 -5.81 29.23 -17.01
CA CYS A 351 -5.42 30.64 -17.00
C CYS A 351 -5.86 31.40 -18.25
N VAL A 352 -5.79 30.77 -19.43
CA VAL A 352 -6.28 31.35 -20.69
C VAL A 352 -7.80 31.56 -20.62
N THR A 353 -8.55 30.62 -20.05
CA THR A 353 -9.99 30.77 -19.87
C THR A 353 -10.34 31.93 -18.95
N SER A 354 -9.64 32.08 -17.83
CA SER A 354 -9.80 33.25 -16.94
C SER A 354 -9.51 34.57 -17.64
N PHE A 355 -8.50 34.60 -18.51
CA PHE A 355 -8.16 35.79 -19.26
C PHE A 355 -9.22 36.13 -20.32
N ILE A 356 -9.69 35.13 -21.07
CA ILE A 356 -10.75 35.28 -22.09
C ILE A 356 -12.09 35.65 -21.45
N SER A 357 -12.45 35.02 -20.34
CA SER A 357 -13.65 35.38 -19.58
C SER A 357 -13.57 36.84 -19.14
N GLY A 358 -12.40 37.35 -18.76
CA GLY A 358 -12.19 38.76 -18.44
C GLY A 358 -12.61 39.71 -19.56
N PHE A 359 -12.26 39.43 -20.82
CA PHE A 359 -12.72 40.22 -21.96
C PHE A 359 -14.23 40.13 -22.16
N ALA A 360 -14.78 38.92 -22.13
CA ALA A 360 -16.22 38.72 -22.24
C ALA A 360 -16.93 39.52 -21.14
N ILE A 361 -16.39 39.49 -19.93
CA ILE A 361 -17.03 40.09 -18.77
C ILE A 361 -16.98 41.62 -18.83
N PHE A 362 -15.79 42.17 -19.01
CA PHE A 362 -15.59 43.63 -19.00
C PHE A 362 -16.13 44.31 -20.26
N SER A 363 -16.26 43.62 -21.39
CA SER A 363 -16.92 44.19 -22.57
C SER A 363 -18.40 44.52 -22.30
N ILE A 364 -19.12 43.63 -21.62
CA ILE A 364 -20.52 43.82 -21.23
C ILE A 364 -20.64 44.86 -20.10
N LEU A 365 -19.74 44.85 -19.11
CA LEU A 365 -19.73 45.90 -18.06
C LEU A 365 -19.44 47.30 -18.66
N GLY A 366 -18.56 47.39 -19.66
CA GLY A 366 -18.28 48.64 -20.37
C GLY A 366 -19.50 49.18 -21.12
N TYR A 367 -20.26 48.28 -21.75
CA TYR A 367 -21.54 48.62 -22.37
C TYR A 367 -22.56 49.13 -21.34
N MET A 368 -22.73 48.44 -20.21
CA MET A 368 -23.63 48.88 -19.13
C MET A 368 -23.25 50.26 -18.59
N ALA A 369 -21.95 50.49 -18.34
CA ALA A 369 -21.45 51.79 -17.90
C ALA A 369 -21.76 52.92 -18.90
N HIS A 370 -21.64 52.62 -20.19
CA HIS A 370 -21.96 53.57 -21.26
C HIS A 370 -23.47 53.84 -21.38
N GLU A 371 -24.31 52.79 -21.33
CA GLU A 371 -25.76 52.89 -21.48
C GLU A 371 -26.41 53.64 -20.31
N HIS A 372 -26.00 53.34 -19.07
CA HIS A 372 -26.52 54.00 -17.87
C HIS A 372 -25.77 55.28 -17.48
N LYS A 373 -24.72 55.66 -18.23
CA LYS A 373 -23.86 56.84 -17.95
C LYS A 373 -23.28 56.83 -16.53
N VAL A 374 -22.87 55.64 -16.07
CA VAL A 374 -22.26 55.42 -14.75
C VAL A 374 -20.80 55.07 -14.90
N LYS A 375 -20.05 55.24 -13.82
CA LYS A 375 -18.64 54.84 -13.82
C LYS A 375 -18.51 53.33 -13.72
N ILE A 376 -17.46 52.79 -14.35
CA ILE A 376 -17.17 51.35 -14.33
C ILE A 376 -16.93 50.84 -12.89
N GLU A 377 -16.38 51.67 -12.02
CA GLU A 377 -16.15 51.34 -10.60
C GLU A 377 -17.43 51.02 -9.83
N ASP A 378 -18.57 51.51 -10.29
CA ASP A 378 -19.85 51.29 -9.65
C ASP A 378 -20.65 50.13 -10.26
N VAL A 379 -20.13 49.49 -11.33
CA VAL A 379 -20.70 48.27 -11.91
C VAL A 379 -19.75 47.08 -11.80
N ALA A 380 -18.49 47.29 -11.41
CA ALA A 380 -17.53 46.22 -11.19
C ALA A 380 -17.58 45.73 -9.73
N THR A 381 -18.30 44.64 -9.47
CA THR A 381 -18.35 43.94 -8.17
C THR A 381 -17.82 42.51 -8.27
N GLU A 382 -17.58 41.85 -7.13
CA GLU A 382 -17.14 40.45 -7.07
C GLU A 382 -18.22 39.48 -6.58
N GLY A 383 -18.04 38.20 -6.91
CA GLY A 383 -18.85 37.10 -6.38
C GLY A 383 -20.25 37.00 -6.98
N ALA A 384 -21.20 36.53 -6.19
CA ALA A 384 -22.56 36.22 -6.63
C ALA A 384 -23.31 37.44 -7.20
N GLY A 385 -23.05 38.65 -6.67
CA GLY A 385 -23.68 39.88 -7.16
C GLY A 385 -23.35 40.19 -8.63
N LEU A 386 -22.13 39.90 -9.08
CA LEU A 386 -21.75 40.12 -10.47
C LEU A 386 -22.62 39.27 -11.41
N VAL A 387 -22.76 37.98 -11.10
CA VAL A 387 -23.38 36.99 -11.98
C VAL A 387 -24.91 36.98 -11.87
N PHE A 388 -25.48 37.23 -10.69
CA PHE A 388 -26.92 37.16 -10.46
C PHE A 388 -27.62 38.52 -10.44
N VAL A 389 -26.90 39.64 -10.42
CA VAL A 389 -27.49 40.99 -10.47
C VAL A 389 -27.06 41.74 -11.72
N LEU A 390 -25.75 41.99 -11.87
CA LEU A 390 -25.25 42.86 -12.95
C LEU A 390 -25.35 42.21 -14.33
N TYR A 391 -25.01 40.93 -14.45
CA TYR A 391 -25.13 40.22 -15.72
C TYR A 391 -26.56 40.14 -16.25
N PRO A 392 -27.54 39.72 -15.44
CA PRO A 392 -28.93 39.66 -15.87
C PRO A 392 -29.48 41.03 -16.23
N GLU A 393 -29.06 42.08 -15.50
CA GLU A 393 -29.36 43.48 -15.82
C GLU A 393 -28.80 43.88 -17.19
N ALA A 394 -27.52 43.61 -17.48
CA ALA A 394 -26.96 43.87 -18.81
C ALA A 394 -27.71 43.11 -19.92
N ILE A 395 -27.95 41.81 -19.71
CA ILE A 395 -28.61 40.95 -20.69
C ILE A 395 -30.04 41.42 -21.00
N SER A 396 -30.75 41.96 -20.01
CA SER A 396 -32.12 42.48 -20.17
C SER A 396 -32.23 43.64 -21.16
N THR A 397 -31.14 44.37 -21.38
CA THR A 397 -31.09 45.51 -22.32
C THR A 397 -30.83 45.08 -23.76
N LEU A 398 -30.38 43.85 -23.99
CA LEU A 398 -30.05 43.31 -25.31
C LEU A 398 -31.31 42.87 -26.06
N SER A 399 -31.32 43.03 -27.39
CA SER A 399 -32.37 42.48 -28.24
C SER A 399 -32.36 40.95 -28.20
N GLY A 400 -33.51 40.33 -27.90
CA GLY A 400 -33.59 38.88 -27.70
C GLY A 400 -33.02 38.41 -26.37
N SER A 401 -33.11 39.24 -25.32
CA SER A 401 -32.59 39.02 -23.96
C SER A 401 -32.84 37.61 -23.38
N THR A 402 -34.00 37.00 -23.66
CA THR A 402 -34.32 35.62 -23.27
C THR A 402 -33.28 34.60 -23.74
N PHE A 403 -32.83 34.68 -25.00
CA PHE A 403 -31.84 33.75 -25.56
C PHE A 403 -30.50 33.86 -24.85
N TRP A 404 -30.06 35.09 -24.61
CA TRP A 404 -28.81 35.40 -23.92
C TRP A 404 -28.84 34.95 -22.46
N ALA A 405 -29.96 35.17 -21.76
CA ALA A 405 -30.14 34.73 -20.37
C ALA A 405 -30.08 33.20 -20.25
N VAL A 406 -30.80 32.47 -21.12
CA VAL A 406 -30.78 31.01 -21.13
C VAL A 406 -29.37 30.47 -21.38
N LEU A 407 -28.64 31.00 -22.37
CA LEU A 407 -27.26 30.56 -22.63
C LEU A 407 -26.33 30.86 -21.46
N PHE A 408 -26.44 32.04 -20.85
CA PHE A 408 -25.60 32.46 -19.74
C PHE A 408 -25.83 31.58 -18.50
N PHE A 409 -27.07 31.37 -18.07
CA PHE A 409 -27.35 30.52 -16.91
C PHE A 409 -27.09 29.03 -17.16
N LEU A 410 -27.22 28.57 -18.41
CA LEU A 410 -26.81 27.22 -18.79
C LEU A 410 -25.28 27.03 -18.70
N MET A 411 -24.50 28.04 -19.08
CA MET A 411 -23.05 28.05 -18.89
C MET A 411 -22.68 27.98 -17.40
N LEU A 412 -23.29 28.79 -16.55
CA LEU A 412 -23.01 28.79 -15.10
C LEU A 412 -23.37 27.45 -14.45
N LEU A 413 -24.49 26.86 -14.87
CA LEU A 413 -24.90 25.52 -14.44
C LEU A 413 -23.84 24.48 -14.82
N ALA A 414 -23.34 24.52 -16.05
CA ALA A 414 -22.32 23.59 -16.54
C ALA A 414 -20.98 23.75 -15.79
N LEU A 415 -20.49 24.99 -15.63
CA LEU A 415 -19.28 25.30 -14.86
C LEU A 415 -19.37 24.80 -13.42
N GLY A 416 -20.48 25.06 -12.74
CA GLY A 416 -20.65 24.64 -11.36
C GLY A 416 -20.79 23.12 -11.20
N LEU A 417 -21.47 22.44 -12.13
CA LEU A 417 -21.67 20.99 -12.07
C LEU A 417 -20.34 20.23 -12.19
N ASP A 418 -19.43 20.65 -13.07
CA ASP A 418 -18.13 19.99 -13.24
C ASP A 418 -17.25 20.07 -11.99
N SER A 419 -17.12 21.25 -11.40
CA SER A 419 -16.34 21.43 -10.18
C SER A 419 -16.94 20.68 -8.99
N SER A 420 -18.27 20.66 -8.86
CA SER A 420 -18.95 19.89 -7.82
C SER A 420 -18.80 18.37 -8.00
N MET A 421 -18.86 17.88 -9.24
CA MET A 421 -18.57 16.47 -9.56
C MET A 421 -17.14 16.09 -9.13
N GLY A 422 -16.14 16.94 -9.41
CA GLY A 422 -14.76 16.72 -8.98
C GLY A 422 -14.62 16.69 -7.46
N GLY A 423 -15.14 17.70 -6.76
CA GLY A 423 -15.07 17.78 -5.29
C GLY A 423 -15.70 16.57 -4.59
N MET A 424 -16.88 16.13 -5.05
CA MET A 424 -17.52 14.95 -4.47
C MET A 424 -16.82 13.63 -4.84
N GLU A 425 -16.25 13.52 -6.04
CA GLU A 425 -15.47 12.34 -6.42
C GLU A 425 -14.20 12.19 -5.57
N ALA A 426 -13.58 13.30 -5.13
CA ALA A 426 -12.46 13.27 -4.20
C ALA A 426 -12.85 12.69 -2.83
N VAL A 427 -14.00 13.10 -2.30
CA VAL A 427 -14.54 12.56 -1.03
C VAL A 427 -14.88 11.07 -1.18
N ILE A 428 -15.60 10.71 -2.26
CA ILE A 428 -16.03 9.33 -2.49
C ILE A 428 -14.82 8.42 -2.70
N THR A 429 -13.87 8.79 -3.55
CA THR A 429 -12.68 7.99 -3.84
C THR A 429 -11.76 7.90 -2.63
N GLY A 430 -11.52 9.02 -1.94
CA GLY A 430 -10.66 9.07 -0.76
C GLY A 430 -11.13 8.16 0.38
N LEU A 431 -12.44 8.10 0.63
CA LEU A 431 -13.02 7.24 1.67
C LEU A 431 -13.26 5.80 1.19
N ALA A 432 -13.64 5.59 -0.07
CA ALA A 432 -13.85 4.25 -0.61
C ALA A 432 -12.55 3.44 -0.68
N ASP A 433 -11.41 4.08 -0.96
CA ASP A 433 -10.13 3.39 -1.01
C ASP A 433 -9.62 2.98 0.38
N ASP A 434 -9.98 3.72 1.44
CA ASP A 434 -9.57 3.42 2.81
C ASP A 434 -10.48 2.36 3.48
N PHE A 435 -11.78 2.34 3.15
CA PHE A 435 -12.76 1.41 3.71
C PHE A 435 -13.35 0.48 2.64
N GLN A 436 -12.94 -0.79 2.65
CA GLN A 436 -13.40 -1.80 1.68
C GLN A 436 -14.93 -2.00 1.63
N VAL A 437 -15.61 -1.81 2.77
CA VAL A 437 -17.08 -1.87 2.84
C VAL A 437 -17.74 -0.79 1.98
N LEU A 438 -17.20 0.44 2.01
CA LEU A 438 -17.70 1.57 1.22
C LEU A 438 -17.43 1.35 -0.27
N LYS A 439 -16.27 0.76 -0.62
CA LYS A 439 -15.92 0.39 -2.00
C LYS A 439 -16.92 -0.62 -2.59
N ARG A 440 -17.26 -1.68 -1.83
CA ARG A 440 -18.21 -2.73 -2.27
C ARG A 440 -19.61 -2.17 -2.50
N HIS A 441 -20.04 -1.23 -1.66
CA HIS A 441 -21.36 -0.59 -1.74
C HIS A 441 -21.30 0.85 -2.27
N ARG A 442 -20.41 1.13 -3.24
CA ARG A 442 -20.15 2.48 -3.76
C ARG A 442 -21.43 3.26 -4.10
N LYS A 443 -22.40 2.65 -4.78
CA LYS A 443 -23.65 3.33 -5.16
C LYS A 443 -24.43 3.84 -3.95
N LEU A 444 -24.53 3.03 -2.90
CA LEU A 444 -25.22 3.40 -1.66
C LEU A 444 -24.41 4.45 -0.90
N PHE A 445 -23.08 4.35 -0.92
CA PHE A 445 -22.20 5.33 -0.31
C PHE A 445 -22.28 6.70 -1.02
N THR A 446 -22.22 6.74 -2.35
CA THR A 446 -22.44 7.95 -3.15
C THR A 446 -23.79 8.57 -2.84
N PHE A 447 -24.85 7.75 -2.76
CA PHE A 447 -26.18 8.22 -2.34
C PHE A 447 -26.13 8.88 -0.95
N GLY A 448 -25.50 8.23 0.03
CA GLY A 448 -25.31 8.75 1.37
C GLY A 448 -24.57 10.10 1.41
N VAL A 449 -23.47 10.26 0.66
CA VAL A 449 -22.71 11.51 0.58
C VAL A 449 -23.54 12.62 -0.08
N THR A 450 -24.25 12.31 -1.18
CA THR A 450 -25.10 13.29 -1.88
C THR A 450 -26.30 13.74 -1.03
N ILE A 451 -26.92 12.83 -0.26
CA ILE A 451 -28.01 13.19 0.66
C ILE A 451 -27.47 13.96 1.87
N GLY A 452 -26.32 13.58 2.41
CA GLY A 452 -25.68 14.31 3.51
C GLY A 452 -25.34 15.75 3.14
N THR A 453 -24.77 15.96 1.94
CA THR A 453 -24.52 17.30 1.39
C THR A 453 -25.80 18.07 1.13
N PHE A 454 -26.86 17.43 0.61
CA PHE A 454 -28.18 18.05 0.47
C PHE A 454 -28.76 18.55 1.80
N LEU A 455 -28.77 17.71 2.83
CA LEU A 455 -29.33 18.06 4.14
C LEU A 455 -28.60 19.25 4.79
N LEU A 456 -27.28 19.35 4.60
CA LEU A 456 -26.48 20.46 5.14
C LEU A 456 -26.57 21.71 4.26
N ALA A 457 -26.67 21.55 2.93
CA ALA A 457 -26.92 22.65 2.01
C ALA A 457 -28.29 23.33 2.23
N MET A 458 -29.27 22.63 2.84
CA MET A 458 -30.57 23.21 3.19
C MET A 458 -30.45 24.45 4.09
N PHE A 459 -29.43 24.53 4.95
CA PHE A 459 -29.22 25.72 5.78
C PHE A 459 -28.82 26.96 4.96
N CYS A 460 -28.18 26.77 3.80
CA CYS A 460 -27.74 27.85 2.91
C CYS A 460 -28.84 28.37 1.97
N ILE A 461 -29.99 27.67 1.86
CA ILE A 461 -31.16 28.10 1.06
C ILE A 461 -32.30 28.67 1.92
N THR A 462 -32.04 28.93 3.20
CA THR A 462 -32.95 29.66 4.08
C THR A 462 -32.99 31.14 3.71
N LYS A 463 -33.94 31.90 4.26
CA LYS A 463 -34.06 33.36 4.02
C LYS A 463 -32.78 34.13 4.36
N GLY A 464 -32.14 33.77 5.49
CA GLY A 464 -30.81 34.26 5.89
C GLY A 464 -29.64 33.41 5.39
N GLY A 465 -29.88 32.49 4.43
CA GLY A 465 -28.93 31.48 3.99
C GLY A 465 -27.66 32.05 3.35
N ILE A 466 -27.76 33.23 2.72
CA ILE A 466 -26.60 33.95 2.19
C ILE A 466 -25.58 34.28 3.28
N TYR A 467 -26.01 34.55 4.51
CA TYR A 467 -25.07 34.81 5.61
C TYR A 467 -24.29 33.55 5.99
N VAL A 468 -24.95 32.39 5.95
CA VAL A 468 -24.32 31.08 6.20
C VAL A 468 -23.37 30.73 5.06
N LEU A 469 -23.79 30.95 3.80
CA LEU A 469 -22.96 30.73 2.63
C LEU A 469 -21.68 31.56 2.67
N THR A 470 -21.78 32.87 2.95
CA THR A 470 -20.61 33.76 3.06
C THR A 470 -19.67 33.37 4.21
N LEU A 471 -20.22 32.88 5.33
CA LEU A 471 -19.42 32.35 6.43
C LEU A 471 -18.63 31.11 6.00
N LEU A 472 -19.29 30.17 5.32
CA LEU A 472 -18.65 28.94 4.83
C LEU A 472 -17.63 29.22 3.71
N ASP A 473 -17.98 30.06 2.74
CA ASP A 473 -17.10 30.44 1.63
C ASP A 473 -15.79 31.06 2.14
N THR A 474 -15.88 31.95 3.14
CA THR A 474 -14.70 32.61 3.71
C THR A 474 -13.84 31.67 4.55
N PHE A 475 -14.44 30.89 5.46
CA PHE A 475 -13.69 30.15 6.48
C PHE A 475 -13.44 28.68 6.15
N ALA A 476 -14.30 28.01 5.39
CA ALA A 476 -14.21 26.58 5.21
C ALA A 476 -13.03 26.15 4.32
N ALA A 477 -12.79 26.89 3.24
CA ALA A 477 -11.72 26.58 2.29
C ALA A 477 -10.59 27.61 2.27
N GLY A 478 -10.80 28.85 2.74
CA GLY A 478 -9.82 29.95 2.66
C GLY A 478 -8.43 29.61 3.23
N THR A 479 -8.23 29.83 4.52
CA THR A 479 -6.93 29.58 5.18
C THR A 479 -6.64 28.07 5.31
N SER A 480 -7.69 27.25 5.42
CA SER A 480 -7.56 25.80 5.62
C SER A 480 -6.95 25.07 4.43
N ILE A 481 -7.29 25.43 3.18
CA ILE A 481 -6.68 24.79 2.01
C ILE A 481 -5.20 25.13 1.88
N LEU A 482 -4.84 26.41 2.10
CA LEU A 482 -3.46 26.87 2.02
C LEU A 482 -2.58 26.15 3.06
N PHE A 483 -3.13 25.93 4.26
CA PHE A 483 -2.49 25.11 5.29
C PHE A 483 -2.37 23.63 4.87
N ALA A 484 -3.43 23.02 4.36
CA ALA A 484 -3.40 21.62 3.93
C ALA A 484 -2.35 21.39 2.81
N VAL A 485 -2.31 22.27 1.81
CA VAL A 485 -1.33 22.21 0.70
C VAL A 485 0.09 22.47 1.19
N LEU A 486 0.28 23.35 2.18
CA LEU A 486 1.59 23.56 2.81
C LEU A 486 2.08 22.26 3.46
N MET A 487 1.23 21.62 4.27
CA MET A 487 1.57 20.35 4.91
C MET A 487 1.78 19.23 3.88
N GLU A 488 1.04 19.25 2.78
CA GLU A 488 1.22 18.32 1.66
C GLU A 488 2.59 18.49 1.00
N ALA A 489 2.93 19.72 0.61
CA ALA A 489 4.21 20.02 -0.04
C ALA A 489 5.40 19.66 0.86
N ILE A 490 5.29 19.91 2.17
CA ILE A 490 6.29 19.51 3.16
C ILE A 490 6.35 17.98 3.28
N GLY A 491 5.21 17.30 3.38
CA GLY A 491 5.11 15.84 3.47
C GLY A 491 5.77 15.14 2.29
N VAL A 492 5.48 15.57 1.05
CA VAL A 492 6.06 14.97 -0.16
C VAL A 492 7.52 15.36 -0.36
N SER A 493 7.86 16.64 -0.21
CA SER A 493 9.20 17.13 -0.62
C SER A 493 10.30 16.92 0.42
N TRP A 494 9.95 17.00 1.71
CA TRP A 494 10.91 16.90 2.83
C TRP A 494 10.88 15.54 3.51
N PHE A 495 9.70 15.01 3.85
CA PHE A 495 9.59 13.74 4.57
C PHE A 495 9.70 12.55 3.62
N TYR A 496 8.89 12.49 2.57
CA TYR A 496 9.02 11.45 1.55
C TYR A 496 10.29 11.64 0.70
N GLY A 497 10.65 12.90 0.43
CA GLY A 497 11.91 13.29 -0.16
C GLY A 497 11.81 13.51 -1.67
N VAL A 498 12.20 14.71 -2.12
CA VAL A 498 12.11 15.12 -3.54
C VAL A 498 12.88 14.21 -4.50
N ASP A 499 13.99 13.61 -4.06
CA ASP A 499 14.80 12.73 -4.91
C ASP A 499 14.11 11.38 -5.15
N ARG A 500 13.40 10.86 -4.13
CA ARG A 500 12.58 9.65 -4.25
C ARG A 500 11.41 9.92 -5.18
N PHE A 501 10.66 10.99 -4.92
CA PHE A 501 9.56 11.40 -5.78
C PHE A 501 9.98 11.63 -7.25
N SER A 502 11.19 12.16 -7.46
CA SER A 502 11.77 12.30 -8.81
C SER A 502 12.09 10.96 -9.48
N ASN A 503 12.48 9.94 -8.71
CA ASN A 503 12.69 8.59 -9.22
C ASN A 503 11.36 7.91 -9.55
N ASP A 504 10.31 8.11 -8.75
CA ASP A 504 8.96 7.59 -9.01
C ASP A 504 8.41 8.16 -10.33
N ILE A 505 8.59 9.46 -10.55
CA ILE A 505 8.22 10.10 -11.82
C ILE A 505 9.04 9.54 -13.00
N GLN A 506 10.32 9.25 -12.79
CA GLN A 506 11.15 8.62 -13.82
C GLN A 506 10.67 7.21 -14.16
N GLN A 507 10.20 6.44 -13.17
CA GLN A 507 9.64 5.11 -13.41
C GLN A 507 8.33 5.18 -14.21
N MET A 508 7.48 6.19 -13.98
CA MET A 508 6.25 6.38 -14.74
C MET A 508 6.48 6.84 -16.19
N MET A 509 7.29 7.88 -16.39
CA MET A 509 7.38 8.59 -17.67
C MET A 509 8.72 8.41 -18.41
N GLY A 510 9.69 7.74 -17.80
CA GLY A 510 11.02 7.50 -18.36
C GLY A 510 12.02 8.66 -18.20
N PHE A 511 11.61 9.82 -17.68
CA PHE A 511 12.49 10.97 -17.46
C PHE A 511 12.33 11.57 -16.06
N LYS A 512 13.45 12.06 -15.48
CA LYS A 512 13.42 12.76 -14.18
C LYS A 512 12.92 14.20 -14.35
N PRO A 513 12.15 14.74 -13.38
CA PRO A 513 11.82 16.17 -13.34
C PRO A 513 13.08 17.04 -13.35
N GLY A 514 13.04 18.15 -14.09
CA GLY A 514 14.10 19.16 -14.10
C GLY A 514 14.37 19.78 -12.73
N LEU A 515 15.50 20.48 -12.60
CA LEU A 515 15.90 21.13 -11.34
C LEU A 515 14.87 22.16 -10.85
N TYR A 516 14.26 22.88 -11.78
CA TYR A 516 13.21 23.88 -11.50
C TYR A 516 12.07 23.29 -10.65
N TRP A 517 11.47 22.16 -11.06
CA TRP A 517 10.37 21.52 -10.32
C TRP A 517 10.80 21.11 -8.91
N ARG A 518 12.00 20.52 -8.79
CA ARG A 518 12.54 20.05 -7.50
C ARG A 518 12.80 21.21 -6.54
N LEU A 519 13.31 22.34 -7.03
CA LEU A 519 13.51 23.55 -6.23
C LEU A 519 12.18 24.19 -5.81
N CYS A 520 11.20 24.22 -6.71
CA CYS A 520 9.86 24.72 -6.41
C CYS A 520 9.19 23.91 -5.29
N TRP A 521 9.14 22.58 -5.43
CA TRP A 521 8.53 21.70 -4.44
C TRP A 521 9.21 21.76 -3.08
N LYS A 522 10.56 21.74 -3.04
CA LYS A 522 11.29 21.68 -1.79
C LYS A 522 11.36 23.02 -1.05
N PHE A 523 11.52 24.15 -1.76
CA PHE A 523 11.81 25.43 -1.12
C PHE A 523 10.82 26.53 -1.48
N VAL A 524 10.59 26.78 -2.77
CA VAL A 524 9.87 28.00 -3.19
C VAL A 524 8.39 27.94 -2.80
N SER A 525 7.69 26.86 -3.15
CA SER A 525 6.26 26.72 -2.87
C SER A 525 5.96 26.65 -1.37
N PRO A 526 6.67 25.86 -0.53
CA PRO A 526 6.42 25.83 0.91
C PRO A 526 6.71 27.15 1.61
N ALA A 527 7.83 27.82 1.29
CA ALA A 527 8.17 29.11 1.89
C ALA A 527 7.12 30.18 1.55
N PHE A 528 6.64 30.16 0.31
CA PHE A 528 5.61 31.05 -0.15
C PHE A 528 4.25 30.79 0.52
N LEU A 529 3.80 29.53 0.54
CA LEU A 529 2.56 29.14 1.20
C LEU A 529 2.58 29.49 2.70
N LEU A 530 3.70 29.26 3.37
CA LEU A 530 3.90 29.67 4.77
C LEU A 530 3.74 31.19 4.93
N PHE A 531 4.36 31.98 4.05
CA PHE A 531 4.21 33.44 4.06
C PHE A 531 2.74 33.86 3.90
N VAL A 532 2.03 33.31 2.92
CA VAL A 532 0.62 33.66 2.67
C VAL A 532 -0.28 33.27 3.84
N VAL A 533 -0.10 32.08 4.42
CA VAL A 533 -0.87 31.62 5.58
C VAL A 533 -0.65 32.54 6.79
N VAL A 534 0.60 32.88 7.10
CA VAL A 534 0.93 33.77 8.22
C VAL A 534 0.33 35.17 8.01
N VAL A 535 0.48 35.73 6.81
CA VAL A 535 -0.05 37.06 6.50
C VAL A 535 -1.58 37.07 6.50
N SER A 536 -2.23 36.00 6.03
CA SER A 536 -3.70 35.85 6.08
C SER A 536 -4.22 35.85 7.52
N ILE A 537 -3.54 35.16 8.44
CA ILE A 537 -3.91 35.14 9.87
C ILE A 537 -3.69 36.51 10.51
N ILE A 538 -2.56 37.17 10.23
CA ILE A 538 -2.22 38.48 10.83
C ILE A 538 -3.19 39.58 10.35
N ASN A 539 -3.52 39.59 9.06
CA ASN A 539 -4.38 40.62 8.46
C ASN A 539 -5.87 40.24 8.48
N PHE A 540 -6.27 39.31 9.36
CA PHE A 540 -7.66 38.90 9.49
C PHE A 540 -8.55 40.10 9.86
N LYS A 541 -9.62 40.29 9.09
CA LYS A 541 -10.66 41.29 9.35
C LYS A 541 -11.97 40.58 9.71
N PRO A 542 -12.75 41.10 10.68
CA PRO A 542 -14.06 40.54 10.99
C PRO A 542 -14.93 40.42 9.73
N LEU A 543 -15.66 39.31 9.61
CA LEU A 543 -16.50 39.06 8.46
C LEU A 543 -17.61 40.12 8.35
N THR A 544 -17.81 40.63 7.14
CA THR A 544 -18.88 41.58 6.80
C THR A 544 -19.52 41.15 5.49
N TYR A 545 -20.84 41.29 5.39
CA TYR A 545 -21.58 41.13 4.14
C TYR A 545 -22.37 42.41 3.91
N ASP A 546 -21.98 43.18 2.90
CA ASP A 546 -22.47 44.55 2.67
C ASP A 546 -22.37 45.42 3.93
N ASP A 547 -23.50 45.97 4.40
CA ASP A 547 -23.60 46.79 5.62
C ASP A 547 -23.78 45.94 6.90
N TYR A 548 -23.96 44.62 6.76
CA TYR A 548 -24.11 43.70 7.89
C TYR A 548 -22.75 43.26 8.44
N VAL A 549 -22.51 43.58 9.70
CA VAL A 549 -21.33 43.12 10.44
C VAL A 549 -21.68 41.87 11.23
N TYR A 550 -20.93 40.79 11.01
CA TYR A 550 -21.19 39.53 11.71
C TYR A 550 -20.92 39.66 13.20
N PRO A 551 -21.75 39.04 14.05
CA PRO A 551 -21.50 39.02 15.49
C PRO A 551 -20.19 38.27 15.80
N PRO A 552 -19.48 38.62 16.88
CA PRO A 552 -18.19 37.98 17.22
C PRO A 552 -18.27 36.46 17.33
N TRP A 553 -19.37 35.90 17.84
CA TRP A 553 -19.57 34.45 17.94
C TRP A 553 -19.57 33.75 16.57
N ALA A 554 -20.07 34.40 15.50
CA ALA A 554 -20.09 33.82 14.16
C ALA A 554 -18.67 33.70 13.60
N ASN A 555 -17.80 34.68 13.89
CA ASN A 555 -16.38 34.58 13.56
C ASN A 555 -15.70 33.43 14.32
N TRP A 556 -16.03 33.21 15.60
CA TRP A 556 -15.54 32.04 16.34
C TRP A 556 -16.01 30.71 15.75
N VAL A 557 -17.27 30.64 15.30
CA VAL A 557 -17.79 29.46 14.58
C VAL A 557 -17.04 29.26 13.26
N GLY A 558 -16.81 30.32 12.48
CA GLY A 558 -16.01 30.28 11.25
C GLY A 558 -14.59 29.75 11.50
N TRP A 559 -13.90 30.28 12.50
CA TRP A 559 -12.59 29.75 12.91
C TRP A 559 -12.66 28.31 13.42
N GLY A 560 -13.75 27.92 14.08
CA GLY A 560 -13.99 26.52 14.45
C GLY A 560 -14.09 25.58 13.24
N ILE A 561 -14.76 26.01 12.17
CA ILE A 561 -14.85 25.27 10.90
C ILE A 561 -13.49 25.23 10.19
N ALA A 562 -12.73 26.33 10.21
CA ALA A 562 -11.39 26.35 9.63
C ALA A 562 -10.45 25.40 10.40
N LEU A 563 -10.47 25.46 11.73
CA LEU A 563 -9.62 24.65 12.61
C LEU A 563 -10.01 23.17 12.62
N SER A 564 -11.27 22.80 12.38
CA SER A 564 -11.72 21.41 12.37
C SER A 564 -10.99 20.57 11.30
N SER A 565 -10.68 21.16 10.14
CA SER A 565 -9.88 20.51 9.11
C SER A 565 -8.38 20.59 9.42
N MET A 566 -7.88 21.74 9.87
CA MET A 566 -6.46 21.94 10.18
C MET A 566 -5.96 21.04 11.31
N ILE A 567 -6.77 20.81 12.35
CA ILE A 567 -6.39 20.02 13.53
C ILE A 567 -6.27 18.52 13.22
N LEU A 568 -6.90 18.02 12.14
CA LEU A 568 -6.79 16.62 11.74
C LEU A 568 -5.35 16.22 11.42
N VAL A 569 -4.53 17.14 10.89
CA VAL A 569 -3.12 16.88 10.58
C VAL A 569 -2.32 16.57 11.86
N PRO A 570 -2.19 17.48 12.84
CA PRO A 570 -1.46 17.21 14.08
C PRO A 570 -2.14 16.13 14.93
N ALA A 571 -3.48 16.07 14.98
CA ALA A 571 -4.19 15.05 15.75
C ALA A 571 -3.89 13.64 15.23
N TYR A 572 -3.81 13.46 13.91
CA TYR A 572 -3.47 12.16 13.32
C TYR A 572 -2.00 11.77 13.60
N VAL A 573 -1.07 12.74 13.51
CA VAL A 573 0.34 12.51 13.89
C VAL A 573 0.43 12.02 15.34
N ILE A 574 -0.27 12.69 16.26
CA ILE A 574 -0.30 12.33 17.69
C ILE A 574 -0.92 10.94 17.88
N TYR A 575 -2.08 10.68 17.27
CA TYR A 575 -2.75 9.39 17.33
C TYR A 575 -1.86 8.25 16.82
N LYS A 576 -1.22 8.43 15.66
CA LYS A 576 -0.35 7.41 15.06
C LYS A 576 0.92 7.21 15.90
N PHE A 577 1.50 8.28 16.44
CA PHE A 577 2.66 8.23 17.33
C PHE A 577 2.39 7.44 18.63
N PHE A 578 1.19 7.55 19.19
CA PHE A 578 0.80 6.77 20.37
C PHE A 578 0.35 5.34 20.03
N SER A 579 -0.11 5.09 18.80
CA SER A 579 -0.55 3.76 18.35
C SER A 579 0.62 2.83 18.02
N ILE A 580 1.75 3.36 17.52
CA ILE A 580 2.94 2.57 17.20
C ILE A 580 3.70 2.20 18.47
N ARG A 581 3.97 0.90 18.67
CA ARG A 581 4.80 0.39 19.77
C ARG A 581 6.27 0.50 19.41
N GLY A 582 7.11 0.92 20.36
CA GLY A 582 8.57 1.07 20.16
C GLY A 582 9.15 2.25 20.95
N SER A 583 10.46 2.47 20.81
CA SER A 583 11.16 3.66 21.32
C SER A 583 10.75 4.93 20.56
N LEU A 584 11.04 6.12 21.11
CA LEU A 584 10.70 7.40 20.48
C LEU A 584 11.20 7.49 19.03
N TRP A 585 12.44 7.07 18.77
CA TRP A 585 13.05 7.11 17.44
C TRP A 585 12.49 6.04 16.48
N GLU A 586 12.19 4.84 16.98
CA GLU A 586 11.54 3.80 16.17
C GLU A 586 10.12 4.24 15.75
N ARG A 587 9.35 4.86 16.65
CA ARG A 587 8.02 5.41 16.33
C ARG A 587 8.08 6.47 15.24
N VAL A 588 9.06 7.37 15.31
CA VAL A 588 9.29 8.39 14.28
C VAL A 588 9.69 7.73 12.95
N ALA A 589 10.57 6.73 12.98
CA ALA A 589 11.01 6.02 11.78
C ALA A 589 9.85 5.31 11.05
N TYR A 590 8.99 4.57 11.77
CA TYR A 590 7.80 3.94 11.18
C TYR A 590 6.76 4.97 10.72
N GLY A 591 6.71 6.14 11.35
CA GLY A 591 5.77 7.21 10.99
C GLY A 591 6.15 7.98 9.73
N ILE A 592 7.45 8.12 9.44
CA ILE A 592 7.96 8.87 8.28
C ILE A 592 8.16 7.95 7.07
N THR A 593 8.54 6.69 7.31
CA THR A 593 8.86 5.75 6.23
C THR A 593 7.58 5.24 5.55
N PRO A 594 7.57 5.12 4.20
CA PRO A 594 6.47 4.52 3.46
C PRO A 594 6.11 3.11 3.96
N GLU A 595 4.82 2.75 3.95
CA GLU A 595 4.35 1.44 4.46
C GLU A 595 4.97 0.24 3.73
N ASN A 596 5.21 0.35 2.42
CA ASN A 596 5.88 -0.68 1.62
C ASN A 596 7.35 -0.89 2.04
N GLU A 597 7.96 0.08 2.71
CA GLU A 597 9.35 0.09 3.17
C GLU A 597 9.49 -0.09 4.69
N HIS A 598 8.41 -0.37 5.43
CA HIS A 598 8.49 -0.62 6.88
C HIS A 598 9.41 -1.79 7.23
N HIS A 599 9.61 -2.72 6.28
CA HIS A 599 10.61 -3.78 6.40
C HIS A 599 12.05 -3.25 6.49
N LEU A 600 12.38 -2.11 5.87
CA LEU A 600 13.70 -1.47 5.96
C LEU A 600 13.91 -0.79 7.32
N VAL A 601 12.84 -0.25 7.91
CA VAL A 601 12.86 0.27 9.29
C VAL A 601 13.09 -0.87 10.29
N ALA A 602 12.45 -2.01 10.08
CA ALA A 602 12.68 -3.22 10.87
C ALA A 602 14.14 -3.72 10.72
N GLN A 603 14.72 -3.59 9.53
CA GLN A 603 16.13 -3.94 9.24
C GLN A 603 17.14 -2.85 9.64
N ARG A 604 16.69 -1.70 10.16
CA ARG A 604 17.49 -0.49 10.50
C ARG A 604 18.32 0.10 9.35
N ASP A 605 18.05 -0.28 8.11
CA ASP A 605 18.72 0.23 6.91
C ASP A 605 17.88 1.33 6.24
N VAL A 606 17.59 2.38 7.03
CA VAL A 606 16.73 3.49 6.59
C VAL A 606 17.60 4.59 6.00
N ARG A 607 17.49 4.82 4.69
CA ARG A 607 18.25 5.89 3.98
C ARG A 607 18.03 7.31 4.54
N GLN A 608 16.93 7.55 5.27
CA GLN A 608 16.52 8.88 5.73
C GLN A 608 16.91 9.22 7.18
N PHE A 609 17.19 8.24 8.04
CA PHE A 609 17.58 8.45 9.44
C PHE A 609 18.57 7.38 9.92
N GLN A 610 19.72 7.81 10.45
CA GLN A 610 20.54 6.96 11.33
C GLN A 610 19.85 6.93 12.70
N VAL A 611 19.21 5.80 13.04
CA VAL A 611 18.68 5.58 14.38
C VAL A 611 19.86 5.60 15.38
N PRO A 612 19.83 6.41 16.45
CA PRO A 612 20.93 6.46 17.41
C PRO A 612 21.20 5.06 17.98
N PRO A 613 22.46 4.66 18.19
CA PRO A 613 22.77 3.39 18.83
C PRO A 613 22.10 3.36 20.20
N ARG A 614 21.35 2.28 20.49
CA ARG A 614 20.92 1.99 21.88
C ARG A 614 22.18 1.98 22.76
N PRO A 615 22.11 2.47 24.02
CA PRO A 615 23.20 2.27 24.96
C PRO A 615 23.56 0.78 24.95
N SER A 616 24.85 0.49 24.80
CA SER A 616 25.42 -0.83 24.63
C SER A 616 24.89 -1.79 25.68
N GLY A 617 23.87 -2.54 25.31
CA GLY A 617 23.23 -3.60 26.08
C GLY A 617 22.92 -4.72 25.10
N ARG A 618 23.53 -5.87 25.35
CA ARG A 618 23.44 -7.11 24.58
C ARG A 618 22.00 -7.44 24.19
N GLU A 619 21.63 -7.17 22.94
CA GLU A 619 20.49 -7.78 22.25
C GLU A 619 20.67 -7.47 20.76
N ALA A 620 21.57 -8.23 20.13
CA ALA A 620 21.52 -8.39 18.68
C ALA A 620 20.15 -9.01 18.35
N ASP A 621 19.48 -8.45 17.36
CA ASP A 621 18.15 -8.87 16.92
C ASP A 621 18.20 -10.36 16.54
N LEU A 622 17.66 -11.23 17.42
CA LEU A 622 17.65 -12.69 17.25
C LEU A 622 17.18 -13.06 15.84
N SER A 623 16.19 -12.33 15.32
CA SER A 623 15.59 -12.53 13.99
C SER A 623 16.58 -12.38 12.81
N THR A 624 17.58 -11.52 12.94
CA THR A 624 18.59 -11.28 11.89
C THR A 624 19.68 -12.35 11.94
N LEU A 625 20.05 -12.79 13.16
CA LEU A 625 21.00 -13.89 13.34
C LEU A 625 20.47 -15.22 12.77
N TYR A 626 19.19 -15.52 13.01
CA TYR A 626 18.56 -16.75 12.50
C TYR A 626 18.62 -16.85 10.98
N ARG A 627 18.44 -15.74 10.24
CA ARG A 627 18.44 -15.77 8.77
C ARG A 627 19.82 -16.07 8.17
N THR A 628 20.90 -15.70 8.85
CA THR A 628 22.28 -16.00 8.42
C THR A 628 22.71 -17.45 8.67
N ASP A 629 22.14 -18.10 9.69
CA ASP A 629 22.49 -19.46 10.09
C ASP A 629 21.61 -20.55 9.41
N LEU A 630 20.52 -20.19 8.70
CA LEU A 630 19.59 -21.13 8.03
C LEU A 630 19.76 -21.24 6.50
N SER A 631 20.90 -20.80 5.95
CA SER A 631 21.19 -20.86 4.50
C SER A 631 22.68 -21.05 4.22
N ASN A 632 22.99 -21.79 3.15
CA ASN A 632 24.36 -21.91 2.62
C ASN A 632 24.73 -20.80 1.62
N ARG A 633 23.81 -19.90 1.27
CA ARG A 633 24.05 -18.80 0.33
C ARG A 633 24.81 -17.64 0.98
N LYS A 634 25.51 -16.86 0.14
CA LYS A 634 26.24 -15.64 0.54
C LYS A 634 25.32 -14.47 0.87
N GLU A 635 24.18 -14.38 0.18
CA GLU A 635 23.18 -13.32 0.36
C GLU A 635 22.11 -13.73 1.37
N SER A 636 21.69 -12.78 2.22
CA SER A 636 20.54 -12.98 3.10
C SER A 636 19.25 -12.92 2.30
N ILE A 637 18.56 -14.07 2.16
CA ILE A 637 17.26 -14.13 1.49
C ILE A 637 16.17 -13.82 2.52
N PRO A 638 15.37 -12.75 2.35
CA PRO A 638 14.21 -12.54 3.19
C PRO A 638 13.16 -13.63 2.89
N LEU A 639 12.87 -14.45 3.88
CA LEU A 639 11.76 -15.39 3.82
C LEU A 639 10.44 -14.62 3.83
N GLN A 640 9.62 -14.82 2.80
CA GLN A 640 8.28 -14.25 2.69
C GLN A 640 7.25 -15.38 2.71
N PHE A 641 6.30 -15.29 3.64
CA PHE A 641 5.14 -16.19 3.64
C PHE A 641 4.26 -15.86 2.43
N SER A 642 3.95 -16.88 1.64
CA SER A 642 3.13 -16.79 0.43
C SER A 642 2.18 -17.99 0.38
N GLU A 643 0.95 -17.76 -0.06
CA GLU A 643 0.01 -18.84 -0.40
C GLU A 643 0.35 -19.46 -1.77
N ASP A 644 1.05 -18.71 -2.65
CA ASP A 644 1.61 -19.20 -3.91
C ASP A 644 3.09 -19.56 -3.70
N CYS A 645 3.34 -20.62 -2.92
CA CYS A 645 4.69 -21.02 -2.50
C CYS A 645 5.14 -22.38 -3.03
N LEU A 646 4.31 -23.11 -3.79
CA LEU A 646 4.64 -24.46 -4.26
C LEU A 646 5.45 -24.43 -5.57
N TYR A 647 6.77 -24.42 -5.43
CA TYR A 647 7.73 -24.55 -6.53
C TYR A 647 8.85 -25.53 -6.17
N LEU A 648 9.59 -25.94 -7.19
CA LEU A 648 10.81 -26.72 -7.04
C LEU A 648 11.95 -26.09 -7.84
N ASN A 649 13.16 -26.18 -7.32
CA ASN A 649 14.39 -25.76 -7.99
C ASN A 649 15.17 -26.99 -8.42
N ILE A 650 15.78 -26.94 -9.61
CA ILE A 650 16.58 -28.05 -10.16
C ILE A 650 17.98 -27.54 -10.45
N TYR A 651 18.98 -28.20 -9.88
CA TYR A 651 20.39 -27.95 -10.12
C TYR A 651 20.96 -29.14 -10.91
N THR A 652 21.56 -28.85 -12.05
CA THR A 652 22.13 -29.86 -12.96
C THR A 652 23.52 -29.45 -13.44
N PRO A 653 24.48 -30.38 -13.56
CA PRO A 653 25.81 -30.09 -14.07
C PRO A 653 25.78 -29.55 -15.52
N ALA A 654 26.66 -28.60 -15.82
CA ALA A 654 26.82 -28.10 -17.19
C ALA A 654 27.49 -29.14 -18.11
N GLY A 655 27.11 -29.16 -19.39
CA GLY A 655 27.76 -30.00 -20.42
C GLY A 655 27.23 -31.44 -20.56
N LEU A 656 26.06 -31.75 -19.98
CA LEU A 656 25.43 -33.06 -20.13
C LEU A 656 24.95 -33.33 -21.56
N THR A 657 25.29 -34.50 -22.09
CA THR A 657 24.68 -35.01 -23.32
C THR A 657 23.30 -35.60 -23.02
N LYS A 658 22.36 -35.57 -23.97
CA LYS A 658 21.00 -36.13 -23.79
C LYS A 658 20.98 -37.61 -23.37
N SER A 659 22.08 -38.35 -23.54
CA SER A 659 22.23 -39.76 -23.15
C SER A 659 22.70 -39.98 -21.72
N THR A 660 23.27 -38.97 -21.05
CA THR A 660 23.78 -39.13 -19.68
C THR A 660 22.64 -38.99 -18.68
N ARG A 661 22.43 -40.03 -17.86
CA ARG A 661 21.44 -40.08 -16.78
C ARG A 661 22.17 -40.06 -15.45
N LEU A 662 21.96 -39.02 -14.65
CA LEU A 662 22.60 -38.84 -13.33
C LEU A 662 21.64 -39.21 -12.19
N PRO A 663 22.14 -39.71 -11.05
CA PRO A 663 21.32 -39.89 -9.85
C PRO A 663 20.68 -38.56 -9.41
N VAL A 664 19.46 -38.63 -8.89
CA VAL A 664 18.66 -37.48 -8.46
C VAL A 664 18.59 -37.46 -6.93
N MET A 665 18.88 -36.31 -6.34
CA MET A 665 18.76 -36.06 -4.91
C MET A 665 17.68 -35.02 -4.65
N VAL A 666 16.63 -35.39 -3.92
CA VAL A 666 15.50 -34.50 -3.58
C VAL A 666 15.60 -34.07 -2.13
N TRP A 667 15.79 -32.76 -1.91
CA TRP A 667 15.92 -32.13 -0.61
C TRP A 667 14.58 -31.62 -0.08
N ILE A 668 14.23 -32.05 1.13
CA ILE A 668 13.05 -31.59 1.89
C ILE A 668 13.56 -30.76 3.08
N HIS A 669 13.18 -29.48 3.13
CA HIS A 669 13.67 -28.57 4.17
C HIS A 669 13.06 -28.85 5.55
N GLY A 670 13.78 -28.44 6.61
CA GLY A 670 13.32 -28.52 8.01
C GLY A 670 12.41 -27.36 8.43
N GLY A 671 12.37 -27.09 9.75
CA GLY A 671 11.61 -25.98 10.36
C GLY A 671 10.32 -26.40 11.10
N GLY A 672 10.31 -27.62 11.63
CA GLY A 672 9.23 -28.11 12.50
C GLY A 672 7.87 -28.21 11.82
N VAL A 673 7.83 -28.31 10.48
CA VAL A 673 6.61 -28.28 9.65
C VAL A 673 5.69 -27.07 9.86
N VAL A 674 6.20 -26.00 10.49
CA VAL A 674 5.46 -24.76 10.79
C VAL A 674 6.04 -23.57 10.02
N ASP A 675 7.37 -23.54 9.87
CA ASP A 675 8.12 -22.53 9.12
C ASP A 675 9.23 -23.24 8.32
N GLY A 676 9.81 -22.59 7.32
CA GLY A 676 10.87 -23.15 6.47
C GLY A 676 10.72 -22.83 4.98
N ALA A 677 11.84 -22.94 4.26
CA ALA A 677 11.86 -22.84 2.80
C ALA A 677 13.09 -23.52 2.20
N SER A 678 13.05 -23.72 0.87
CA SER A 678 14.09 -24.28 0.02
C SER A 678 15.21 -23.26 -0.25
N THR A 679 15.75 -22.65 0.82
CA THR A 679 16.78 -21.59 0.76
C THR A 679 18.15 -22.11 0.34
N TYR A 680 18.40 -23.40 0.55
CA TYR A 680 19.67 -24.03 0.25
C TYR A 680 19.95 -24.11 -1.26
N ASP A 681 21.16 -23.69 -1.62
CA ASP A 681 21.71 -23.80 -2.97
C ASP A 681 22.32 -25.19 -3.18
N GLY A 682 21.76 -25.97 -4.11
CA GLY A 682 22.24 -27.31 -4.46
C GLY A 682 23.41 -27.32 -5.45
N LEU A 683 23.86 -26.15 -5.91
CA LEU A 683 24.87 -26.01 -6.95
C LEU A 683 26.22 -26.66 -6.60
N PRO A 684 26.80 -26.51 -5.39
CA PRO A 684 28.08 -27.15 -5.07
C PRO A 684 28.00 -28.67 -5.15
N LEU A 685 26.94 -29.26 -4.57
CA LEU A 685 26.73 -30.69 -4.57
C LEU A 685 26.52 -31.22 -5.99
N SER A 686 25.71 -30.53 -6.80
CA SER A 686 25.51 -30.89 -8.21
C SER A 686 26.81 -30.81 -9.01
N ALA A 687 27.55 -29.71 -8.90
CA ALA A 687 28.74 -29.45 -9.71
C ALA A 687 29.94 -30.34 -9.34
N HIS A 688 30.18 -30.58 -8.06
CA HIS A 688 31.33 -31.37 -7.61
C HIS A 688 31.10 -32.88 -7.74
N GLU A 689 29.87 -33.34 -7.55
CA GLU A 689 29.56 -34.77 -7.51
C GLU A 689 28.79 -35.27 -8.73
N ASN A 690 28.53 -34.46 -9.77
CA ASN A 690 27.78 -34.90 -10.95
C ASN A 690 26.45 -35.58 -10.57
N VAL A 691 25.66 -34.92 -9.74
CA VAL A 691 24.31 -35.35 -9.35
C VAL A 691 23.31 -34.26 -9.71
N VAL A 692 22.04 -34.63 -9.92
CA VAL A 692 20.94 -33.66 -10.06
C VAL A 692 20.35 -33.41 -8.69
N VAL A 693 20.29 -32.16 -8.26
CA VAL A 693 19.71 -31.79 -6.96
C VAL A 693 18.39 -31.07 -7.18
N VAL A 694 17.33 -31.52 -6.50
CA VAL A 694 16.01 -30.91 -6.54
C VAL A 694 15.67 -30.42 -5.14
N THR A 695 15.35 -29.14 -4.98
CA THR A 695 14.85 -28.59 -3.70
C THR A 695 13.38 -28.23 -3.85
N ILE A 696 12.54 -28.64 -2.90
CA ILE A 696 11.07 -28.50 -3.00
C ILE A 696 10.50 -27.61 -1.90
N GLN A 697 9.41 -26.92 -2.22
CA GLN A 697 8.53 -26.26 -1.26
C GLN A 697 7.28 -27.11 -1.02
N TYR A 698 6.77 -27.09 0.21
CA TYR A 698 5.52 -27.78 0.59
C TYR A 698 4.74 -26.93 1.61
N ARG A 699 3.43 -27.16 1.73
CA ARG A 699 2.59 -26.42 2.70
C ARG A 699 2.99 -26.72 4.15
N LEU A 700 3.00 -25.67 4.97
CA LEU A 700 3.42 -25.71 6.38
C LEU A 700 2.28 -25.24 7.31
N GLY A 701 2.44 -25.51 8.60
CA GLY A 701 1.55 -25.07 9.67
C GLY A 701 0.12 -25.55 9.48
N ILE A 702 -0.84 -24.66 9.75
CA ILE A 702 -2.27 -24.96 9.64
C ILE A 702 -2.66 -25.37 8.21
N TRP A 703 -2.02 -24.81 7.18
CA TRP A 703 -2.34 -25.10 5.78
C TRP A 703 -1.82 -26.45 5.31
N GLY A 704 -0.72 -26.92 5.91
CA GLY A 704 -0.10 -28.20 5.57
C GLY A 704 -0.66 -29.38 6.35
N LEU A 705 -1.00 -29.18 7.63
CA LEU A 705 -1.15 -30.32 8.55
C LEU A 705 -2.40 -30.26 9.45
N PHE A 706 -3.23 -29.23 9.34
CA PHE A 706 -4.47 -29.15 10.12
C PHE A 706 -5.46 -30.24 9.73
N SER A 707 -6.04 -30.89 10.74
CA SER A 707 -7.09 -31.89 10.56
C SER A 707 -8.21 -31.72 11.58
N THR A 708 -9.44 -31.93 11.13
CA THR A 708 -10.65 -31.98 11.96
C THR A 708 -10.97 -33.39 12.45
N GLY A 709 -10.22 -34.41 12.00
CA GLY A 709 -10.51 -35.82 12.29
C GLY A 709 -11.73 -36.34 11.55
N ASP A 710 -12.18 -35.64 10.51
CA ASP A 710 -13.29 -36.04 9.63
C ASP A 710 -12.87 -35.96 8.15
N GLU A 711 -13.76 -36.35 7.24
CA GLU A 711 -13.46 -36.37 5.81
C GLU A 711 -13.31 -34.98 5.18
N HIS A 712 -13.77 -33.91 5.84
CA HIS A 712 -13.77 -32.56 5.28
C HIS A 712 -12.40 -31.88 5.39
N SER A 713 -11.60 -32.23 6.41
CA SER A 713 -10.20 -31.82 6.51
C SER A 713 -9.36 -32.94 7.10
N ARG A 714 -8.95 -33.91 6.26
CA ARG A 714 -8.22 -35.12 6.69
C ARG A 714 -6.82 -34.85 7.26
N GLY A 715 -6.15 -33.76 6.86
CA GLY A 715 -4.77 -33.42 7.27
C GLY A 715 -3.71 -33.82 6.24
N ASN A 716 -2.43 -33.76 6.62
CA ASN A 716 -1.26 -34.20 5.84
C ASN A 716 -1.06 -33.60 4.44
N TRP A 717 -1.75 -32.51 4.11
CA TRP A 717 -1.60 -31.78 2.84
C TRP A 717 -0.15 -31.42 2.47
N GLY A 718 0.70 -31.07 3.45
CA GLY A 718 2.12 -30.82 3.23
C GLY A 718 2.89 -32.06 2.78
N HIS A 719 2.58 -33.25 3.31
CA HIS A 719 3.17 -34.51 2.85
C HIS A 719 2.66 -34.90 1.47
N LEU A 720 1.38 -34.63 1.17
CA LEU A 720 0.82 -34.84 -0.17
C LEU A 720 1.48 -33.92 -1.22
N ASP A 721 1.86 -32.70 -0.85
CA ASP A 721 2.64 -31.81 -1.74
C ASP A 721 4.02 -32.41 -2.05
N GLN A 722 4.69 -33.00 -1.04
CA GLN A 722 5.98 -33.68 -1.23
C GLN A 722 5.83 -34.90 -2.16
N ILE A 723 4.77 -35.71 -1.99
CA ILE A 723 4.46 -36.83 -2.88
C ILE A 723 4.20 -36.33 -4.32
N ALA A 724 3.44 -35.25 -4.47
CA ALA A 724 3.18 -34.64 -5.77
C ALA A 724 4.48 -34.13 -6.44
N ALA A 725 5.42 -33.57 -5.66
CA ALA A 725 6.73 -33.19 -6.17
C ALA A 725 7.56 -34.39 -6.60
N LEU A 726 7.50 -35.52 -5.89
CA LEU A 726 8.17 -36.77 -6.28
C LEU A 726 7.59 -37.37 -7.56
N HIS A 727 6.26 -37.36 -7.72
CA HIS A 727 5.63 -37.75 -9.00
C HIS A 727 6.10 -36.84 -10.13
N TRP A 728 6.18 -35.52 -9.89
CA TRP A 728 6.71 -34.59 -10.88
C TRP A 728 8.16 -34.92 -11.24
N VAL A 729 9.01 -35.21 -10.26
CA VAL A 729 10.41 -35.64 -10.50
C VAL A 729 10.43 -36.92 -11.34
N GLN A 730 9.60 -37.91 -11.00
CA GLN A 730 9.50 -39.17 -11.74
C GLN A 730 9.18 -38.95 -13.22
N ASP A 731 8.23 -38.06 -13.51
CA ASP A 731 7.72 -37.82 -14.86
C ASP A 731 8.62 -36.88 -15.69
N ASN A 732 9.36 -35.97 -15.03
CA ASN A 732 10.01 -34.84 -15.72
C ASN A 732 11.52 -34.78 -15.59
N ILE A 733 12.14 -35.36 -14.54
CA ILE A 733 13.57 -35.14 -14.24
C ILE A 733 14.50 -35.65 -15.35
N ALA A 734 13.99 -36.60 -16.14
CA ALA A 734 14.65 -37.08 -17.33
C ALA A 734 15.01 -35.96 -18.32
N ASN A 735 14.20 -34.91 -18.42
CA ASN A 735 14.47 -33.78 -19.31
C ASN A 735 15.60 -32.86 -18.80
N PHE A 736 16.01 -33.03 -17.54
CA PHE A 736 17.02 -32.23 -16.85
C PHE A 736 18.34 -33.00 -16.61
N GLY A 737 18.48 -34.17 -17.25
CA GLY A 737 19.67 -35.03 -17.13
C GLY A 737 19.63 -36.00 -15.95
N GLY A 738 18.52 -36.05 -15.20
CA GLY A 738 18.33 -37.01 -14.11
C GLY A 738 17.88 -38.39 -14.60
N ASP A 739 18.13 -39.39 -13.76
CA ASP A 739 17.60 -40.74 -13.86
C ASP A 739 16.36 -40.89 -12.95
N PRO A 740 15.14 -40.99 -13.50
CA PRO A 740 13.94 -41.19 -12.69
C PRO A 740 13.91 -42.55 -11.97
N SER A 741 14.80 -43.50 -12.29
CA SER A 741 14.92 -44.77 -11.57
C SER A 741 15.91 -44.74 -10.39
N SER A 742 16.68 -43.65 -10.25
CA SER A 742 17.69 -43.46 -9.20
C SER A 742 17.43 -42.15 -8.47
N VAL A 743 16.45 -42.16 -7.56
CA VAL A 743 16.03 -41.01 -6.77
C VAL A 743 16.29 -41.27 -5.29
N ALA A 744 17.09 -40.42 -4.65
CA ALA A 744 17.32 -40.40 -3.21
C ALA A 744 16.67 -39.17 -2.59
N ILE A 745 15.82 -39.37 -1.59
CA ILE A 745 15.21 -38.28 -0.81
C ILE A 745 16.01 -38.08 0.49
N PHE A 746 16.21 -36.83 0.89
CA PHE A 746 16.92 -36.49 2.12
C PHE A 746 16.40 -35.19 2.71
N GLY A 747 16.56 -35.01 4.02
CA GLY A 747 16.02 -33.89 4.78
C GLY A 747 16.65 -33.80 6.17
N GLU A 748 16.48 -32.66 6.83
CA GLU A 748 16.92 -32.43 8.22
C GLU A 748 15.74 -32.00 9.08
N SER A 749 15.82 -32.33 10.38
CA SER A 749 14.76 -32.01 11.35
C SER A 749 13.39 -32.49 10.83
N ALA A 750 12.41 -31.59 10.69
CA ALA A 750 11.12 -31.88 10.07
C ALA A 750 11.20 -32.52 8.68
N GLY A 751 12.18 -32.17 7.85
CA GLY A 751 12.41 -32.80 6.55
C GLY A 751 12.91 -34.24 6.66
N GLY A 752 13.77 -34.54 7.63
CA GLY A 752 14.22 -35.91 7.93
C GLY A 752 13.09 -36.77 8.49
N PHE A 753 12.22 -36.17 9.30
CA PHE A 753 10.96 -36.78 9.70
C PHE A 753 10.06 -37.08 8.50
N SER A 754 9.86 -36.13 7.58
CA SER A 754 9.10 -36.34 6.35
C SER A 754 9.66 -37.49 5.50
N VAL A 755 10.98 -37.64 5.40
CA VAL A 755 11.61 -38.79 4.73
C VAL A 755 11.21 -40.12 5.37
N SER A 756 11.12 -40.17 6.71
CA SER A 756 10.65 -41.35 7.43
C SER A 756 9.15 -41.62 7.17
N VAL A 757 8.30 -40.58 7.20
CA VAL A 757 6.87 -40.69 6.90
C VAL A 757 6.60 -41.20 5.49
N LEU A 758 7.28 -40.64 4.48
CA LEU A 758 7.12 -41.05 3.08
C LEU A 758 7.53 -42.51 2.83
N LYS A 759 8.36 -43.08 3.70
CA LYS A 759 8.73 -44.51 3.65
C LYS A 759 7.65 -45.43 4.25
N PHE A 760 6.88 -44.93 5.21
CA PHE A 760 5.81 -45.65 5.91
C PHE A 760 4.46 -45.62 5.17
N GLY A 761 4.26 -44.68 4.24
CA GLY A 761 3.01 -44.54 3.51
C GLY A 761 2.75 -45.61 2.46
N PHE A 762 1.52 -46.11 2.42
CA PHE A 762 0.94 -46.87 1.31
C PHE A 762 -0.25 -46.07 0.78
N LEU A 763 -0.23 -45.71 -0.51
CA LEU A 763 -1.33 -44.95 -1.15
C LEU A 763 -2.56 -45.84 -1.28
N ASP A 764 -3.51 -45.73 -0.35
CA ASP A 764 -4.87 -46.25 -0.49
C ASP A 764 -5.88 -45.19 -0.01
N PHE A 765 -6.91 -44.87 -0.80
CA PHE A 765 -7.70 -43.64 -0.66
C PHE A 765 -8.89 -43.74 0.33
N VAL A 766 -8.93 -44.73 1.22
CA VAL A 766 -10.06 -44.97 2.13
C VAL A 766 -9.58 -45.22 3.57
N GLY A 767 -9.76 -44.24 4.47
CA GLY A 767 -9.43 -44.39 5.90
C GLY A 767 -10.03 -43.28 6.78
N ASP A 768 -10.38 -43.64 8.03
CA ASP A 768 -10.97 -42.78 9.09
C ASP A 768 -9.86 -42.35 10.11
N PRO A 769 -9.58 -41.04 10.31
CA PRO A 769 -8.50 -40.57 11.18
C PRO A 769 -8.88 -40.34 12.64
N ARG A 770 -8.18 -40.96 13.59
CA ARG A 770 -8.18 -40.56 15.02
C ARG A 770 -6.81 -40.75 15.69
N GLU A 771 -6.00 -39.69 15.70
CA GLU A 771 -5.05 -39.22 16.74
C GLU A 771 -4.06 -38.20 16.13
N SER A 772 -3.60 -37.22 16.92
CA SER A 772 -2.70 -36.13 16.49
C SER A 772 -1.70 -35.76 17.58
N TYR A 773 -0.45 -35.45 17.21
CA TYR A 773 0.65 -35.08 18.11
C TYR A 773 1.04 -33.59 17.96
N PHE A 774 1.24 -32.90 19.10
CA PHE A 774 1.27 -31.43 19.17
C PHE A 774 2.50 -30.75 18.54
N LEU A 775 3.58 -31.47 18.24
CA LEU A 775 4.77 -30.92 17.55
C LEU A 775 5.05 -31.48 16.15
N LEU A 776 4.27 -32.48 15.75
CA LEU A 776 4.25 -33.03 14.40
C LEU A 776 2.78 -33.38 14.13
N PRO A 777 2.00 -32.45 13.55
CA PRO A 777 0.59 -32.67 13.26
C PRO A 777 0.41 -33.62 12.07
N THR A 778 1.17 -34.72 12.06
CA THR A 778 0.96 -35.82 11.14
C THR A 778 -0.20 -36.63 11.68
N VAL A 779 -1.24 -36.73 10.87
CA VAL A 779 -2.49 -37.38 11.25
C VAL A 779 -2.43 -38.81 10.73
N ILE A 780 -2.82 -39.78 11.55
CA ILE A 780 -3.04 -41.15 11.05
C ILE A 780 -4.32 -41.09 10.24
N ASP A 781 -4.21 -40.90 8.93
CA ASP A 781 -5.32 -40.65 8.00
C ASP A 781 -5.70 -41.86 7.15
N GLY A 782 -4.96 -42.97 7.29
CA GLY A 782 -5.14 -44.16 6.46
C GLY A 782 -4.58 -44.02 5.05
N VAL A 783 -4.11 -42.83 4.65
CA VAL A 783 -3.69 -42.50 3.27
C VAL A 783 -2.18 -42.24 3.20
N VAL A 784 -1.68 -41.28 3.99
CA VAL A 784 -0.25 -40.98 4.11
C VAL A 784 0.38 -41.82 5.22
N LEU A 785 -0.32 -41.99 6.35
CA LEU A 785 0.08 -42.90 7.41
C LEU A 785 -1.07 -43.87 7.72
N PRO A 786 -0.90 -45.18 7.44
CA PRO A 786 -1.94 -46.18 7.69
C PRO A 786 -2.09 -46.55 9.18
N LYS A 787 -1.01 -46.40 9.97
CA LYS A 787 -0.94 -46.72 11.40
C LYS A 787 0.06 -45.78 12.09
N ALA A 788 0.13 -45.87 13.42
CA ALA A 788 1.17 -45.20 14.19
C ALA A 788 2.57 -45.68 13.74
N PRO A 789 3.56 -44.78 13.58
CA PRO A 789 4.92 -45.15 13.17
C PRO A 789 5.55 -46.25 14.04
N GLU A 790 5.27 -46.27 15.35
CA GLU A 790 5.76 -47.27 16.28
C GLU A 790 5.26 -48.68 15.92
N GLU A 791 3.99 -48.79 15.51
CA GLU A 791 3.38 -50.05 15.06
C GLU A 791 3.98 -50.48 13.72
N ILE A 792 4.14 -49.55 12.78
CA ILE A 792 4.73 -49.81 11.45
C ILE A 792 6.17 -50.32 11.60
N LEU A 793 6.95 -49.71 12.50
CA LEU A 793 8.31 -50.13 12.80
C LEU A 793 8.35 -51.51 13.49
N ALA A 794 7.43 -51.78 14.42
CA ALA A 794 7.35 -53.06 15.11
C ALA A 794 6.92 -54.22 14.18
N GLU A 795 5.95 -53.96 13.30
CA GLU A 795 5.47 -54.90 12.28
C GLU A 795 6.43 -55.06 11.10
N LYS A 796 7.39 -54.15 10.96
CA LYS A 796 8.30 -54.04 9.80
C LYS A 796 7.55 -53.88 8.48
N SER A 797 6.38 -53.23 8.52
CA SER A 797 5.46 -53.06 7.40
C SER A 797 5.73 -51.77 6.63
N PHE A 798 6.95 -51.62 6.09
CA PHE A 798 7.36 -50.43 5.33
C PHE A 798 8.35 -50.78 4.21
N ASN A 799 8.56 -49.87 3.26
CA ASN A 799 9.42 -50.11 2.10
C ASN A 799 10.88 -50.36 2.49
N THR A 800 11.44 -51.52 2.12
CA THR A 800 12.84 -51.89 2.44
C THR A 800 13.84 -51.28 1.46
N VAL A 801 14.05 -49.96 1.55
CA VAL A 801 15.08 -49.23 0.78
C VAL A 801 16.30 -48.90 1.66
N PRO A 802 17.51 -48.74 1.07
CA PRO A 802 18.68 -48.25 1.78
C PRO A 802 18.38 -46.99 2.58
N TYR A 803 18.94 -46.88 3.79
CA TYR A 803 18.59 -45.84 4.74
C TYR A 803 19.84 -45.23 5.37
N MET A 804 19.89 -43.90 5.40
CA MET A 804 20.94 -43.15 6.08
C MET A 804 20.30 -42.24 7.12
N VAL A 805 20.85 -42.23 8.32
CA VAL A 805 20.33 -41.45 9.45
C VAL A 805 21.50 -40.95 10.28
N GLY A 806 21.39 -39.75 10.83
CA GLY A 806 22.44 -39.22 11.67
C GLY A 806 21.90 -38.26 12.71
N ILE A 807 22.80 -37.95 13.64
CA ILE A 807 22.59 -36.92 14.65
C ILE A 807 23.80 -36.01 14.70
N THR A 808 23.60 -34.80 15.19
CA THR A 808 24.69 -33.90 15.56
C THR A 808 25.09 -34.16 17.01
N LYS A 809 26.34 -33.88 17.39
CA LYS A 809 26.84 -34.14 18.75
C LYS A 809 26.08 -33.36 19.83
N LYS A 810 25.57 -32.17 19.48
CA LYS A 810 24.86 -31.25 20.35
C LYS A 810 23.55 -30.80 19.69
N GLU A 811 22.64 -31.73 19.46
CA GLU A 811 21.31 -31.47 18.86
C GLU A 811 20.50 -30.38 19.57
N PHE A 812 20.68 -30.20 20.88
CA PHE A 812 20.02 -29.15 21.65
C PHE A 812 21.02 -28.12 22.21
N GLY A 813 22.10 -27.87 21.46
CA GLY A 813 23.26 -27.07 21.88
C GLY A 813 23.00 -25.57 21.89
N TRP A 814 22.79 -24.96 20.73
CA TRP A 814 22.55 -23.51 20.64
C TRP A 814 21.39 -23.18 19.71
N SER A 815 21.39 -23.68 18.48
CA SER A 815 20.35 -23.38 17.48
C SER A 815 18.94 -23.74 17.97
N MET A 816 18.74 -24.93 18.53
CA MET A 816 17.43 -25.40 18.97
C MET A 816 16.85 -24.63 20.17
N PRO A 817 17.57 -24.45 21.30
CA PRO A 817 17.08 -23.63 22.41
C PRO A 817 16.72 -22.21 21.98
N MET A 818 17.53 -21.63 21.10
CA MET A 818 17.27 -20.31 20.55
C MET A 818 15.98 -20.33 19.72
N MET A 819 15.85 -21.26 18.76
CA MET A 819 14.69 -21.38 17.86
C MET A 819 13.36 -21.47 18.60
N ILE A 820 13.28 -22.25 19.67
CA ILE A 820 12.03 -22.44 20.43
C ILE A 820 11.88 -21.46 21.62
N GLY A 821 12.80 -20.50 21.77
CA GLY A 821 12.79 -19.53 22.88
C GLY A 821 12.99 -20.18 24.26
N PHE A 822 13.74 -21.28 24.33
CA PHE A 822 13.97 -22.03 25.56
C PHE A 822 14.85 -21.25 26.53
N PRO A 823 14.38 -20.94 27.76
CA PRO A 823 15.05 -19.99 28.65
C PRO A 823 16.26 -20.60 29.38
N LEU A 824 17.41 -20.66 28.72
CA LEU A 824 18.68 -21.15 29.27
C LEU A 824 19.52 -20.05 29.95
N SER A 825 18.99 -19.45 31.02
CA SER A 825 19.72 -18.44 31.83
C SER A 825 20.71 -19.10 32.80
N GLU A 826 21.98 -18.69 32.78
CA GLU A 826 23.08 -19.31 33.54
C GLU A 826 23.00 -19.11 35.07
N ASP A 827 22.32 -18.06 35.51
CA ASP A 827 22.31 -17.57 36.90
C ASP A 827 21.33 -18.32 37.83
N LYS A 828 20.52 -19.25 37.30
CA LYS A 828 19.36 -19.81 38.02
C LYS A 828 18.96 -21.22 37.51
N MET A 829 19.89 -22.18 37.45
CA MET A 829 19.63 -23.58 37.06
C MET A 829 19.60 -24.53 38.28
N ASP A 830 18.64 -24.32 39.19
CA ASP A 830 18.36 -25.24 40.30
C ASP A 830 17.43 -26.38 39.86
N GLU A 831 17.44 -27.51 40.59
CA GLU A 831 16.66 -28.70 40.21
C GLU A 831 15.16 -28.43 40.07
N LYS A 832 14.61 -27.52 40.88
CA LYS A 832 13.20 -27.10 40.79
C LYS A 832 12.90 -26.38 39.47
N ARG A 833 13.78 -25.48 39.04
CA ARG A 833 13.62 -24.82 37.75
C ARG A 833 13.82 -25.79 36.60
N ILE A 834 14.75 -26.73 36.71
CA ILE A 834 14.93 -27.75 35.67
C ILE A 834 13.69 -28.65 35.56
N ALA A 835 13.13 -29.12 36.68
CA ALA A 835 11.87 -29.85 36.70
C ALA A 835 10.72 -29.04 36.05
N SER A 836 10.65 -27.74 36.38
CA SER A 836 9.66 -26.84 35.79
C SER A 836 9.86 -26.66 34.28
N LEU A 837 11.10 -26.56 33.79
CA LEU A 837 11.40 -26.43 32.36
C LEU A 837 11.08 -27.73 31.60
N LEU A 838 11.38 -28.89 32.18
CA LEU A 838 11.00 -30.19 31.62
C LEU A 838 9.47 -30.32 31.54
N TRP A 839 8.75 -29.90 32.58
CA TRP A 839 7.29 -29.91 32.58
C TRP A 839 6.68 -28.92 31.58
N GLN A 840 7.23 -27.71 31.46
CA GLN A 840 6.81 -26.75 30.43
C GLN A 840 7.06 -27.28 29.01
N SER A 841 8.03 -28.18 28.86
CA SER A 841 8.34 -28.86 27.60
C SER A 841 7.49 -30.13 27.39
N PHE A 842 6.54 -30.45 28.27
CA PHE A 842 5.66 -31.61 28.13
C PHE A 842 4.96 -31.69 26.75
N PRO A 843 4.39 -30.59 26.19
CA PRO A 843 3.76 -30.63 24.87
C PRO A 843 4.71 -31.00 23.73
N ILE A 844 6.02 -30.85 23.95
CA ILE A 844 7.09 -31.08 22.98
C ILE A 844 7.70 -32.47 23.15
N LEU A 845 8.00 -32.85 24.38
CA LEU A 845 8.79 -34.03 24.69
C LEU A 845 7.94 -35.25 25.06
N ASN A 846 6.65 -35.02 25.34
CA ASN A 846 5.72 -36.03 25.86
C ASN A 846 6.27 -36.75 27.12
N ILE A 847 7.09 -36.07 27.93
CA ILE A 847 7.60 -36.57 29.22
C ILE A 847 6.59 -36.21 30.30
N SER A 848 5.75 -37.16 30.72
CA SER A 848 4.77 -36.90 31.77
C SER A 848 5.42 -36.48 33.09
N GLU A 849 4.61 -35.86 33.95
CA GLU A 849 5.06 -35.37 35.25
C GLU A 849 5.68 -36.48 36.11
N SER A 850 5.21 -37.72 35.98
CA SER A 850 5.75 -38.88 36.71
C SER A 850 7.15 -39.29 36.27
N LEU A 851 7.56 -38.98 35.04
CA LEU A 851 8.87 -39.34 34.49
C LEU A 851 9.97 -38.32 34.77
N ILE A 852 9.60 -37.08 35.12
CA ILE A 852 10.55 -35.98 35.36
C ILE A 852 11.58 -36.30 36.47
N PRO A 853 11.19 -36.84 37.65
CA PRO A 853 12.15 -37.15 38.70
C PRO A 853 13.22 -38.15 38.27
N ALA A 854 12.83 -39.21 37.55
CA ALA A 854 13.76 -40.23 37.05
C ALA A 854 14.73 -39.66 35.99
N ALA A 855 14.27 -38.73 35.15
CA ALA A 855 15.11 -38.05 34.17
C ALA A 855 16.14 -37.13 34.84
N ILE A 856 15.74 -36.40 35.89
CA ILE A 856 16.64 -35.56 36.70
C ILE A 856 17.67 -36.44 37.41
N GLU A 857 17.24 -37.54 38.03
CA GLU A 857 18.13 -38.48 38.72
C GLU A 857 19.22 -39.03 37.79
N LYS A 858 18.85 -39.38 36.55
CA LYS A 858 19.78 -39.95 35.58
C LYS A 858 20.81 -38.96 35.03
N TYR A 859 20.39 -37.75 34.71
CA TYR A 859 21.23 -36.79 33.96
C TYR A 859 21.84 -35.70 34.84
N ILE A 860 21.21 -35.34 35.96
CA ILE A 860 21.47 -34.06 36.65
C ILE A 860 21.89 -34.26 38.10
N SER A 861 21.34 -35.27 38.78
CA SER A 861 21.64 -35.52 40.19
C SER A 861 23.11 -35.84 40.43
N GLY A 862 23.69 -35.21 41.46
CA GLY A 862 25.10 -35.37 41.85
C GLY A 862 26.08 -34.37 41.22
N GLU A 863 25.61 -33.46 40.36
CA GLU A 863 26.40 -32.33 39.85
C GLU A 863 26.08 -31.07 40.66
N ASP A 864 27.09 -30.28 41.03
CA ASP A 864 26.90 -29.01 41.77
C ASP A 864 27.17 -27.78 40.90
N ASN A 865 27.88 -27.95 39.78
CA ASN A 865 28.20 -26.85 38.88
C ASN A 865 27.00 -26.46 38.00
N LEU A 866 26.50 -25.23 38.14
CA LEU A 866 25.35 -24.71 37.39
C LEU A 866 25.55 -24.71 35.87
N ILE A 867 26.76 -24.45 35.38
CA ILE A 867 27.09 -24.49 33.94
C ILE A 867 26.99 -25.94 33.45
N ARG A 868 27.48 -26.89 34.26
CA ARG A 868 27.44 -28.31 33.91
C ARG A 868 26.02 -28.86 33.94
N LYS A 869 25.16 -28.41 34.87
CA LYS A 869 23.72 -28.74 34.87
C LYS A 869 23.01 -28.27 33.62
N LYS A 870 23.35 -27.06 33.13
CA LYS A 870 22.83 -26.55 31.85
C LYS A 870 23.24 -27.45 30.68
N ASP A 871 24.52 -27.82 30.58
CA ASP A 871 25.00 -28.73 29.53
C ASP A 871 24.31 -30.10 29.59
N LEU A 872 24.10 -30.65 30.79
CA LEU A 872 23.44 -31.94 31.01
C LEU A 872 21.94 -31.89 30.66
N LEU A 873 21.27 -30.77 30.95
CA LEU A 873 19.90 -30.54 30.51
C LEU A 873 19.82 -30.46 28.98
N GLN A 874 20.77 -29.80 28.32
CA GLN A 874 20.83 -29.78 26.85
C GLN A 874 21.07 -31.18 26.27
N ASP A 875 21.95 -31.96 26.88
CA ASP A 875 22.19 -33.36 26.46
C ASP A 875 20.92 -34.21 26.64
N LEU A 876 20.22 -34.09 27.77
CA LEU A 876 18.94 -34.74 28.03
C LEU A 876 17.91 -34.38 26.95
N MET A 877 17.74 -33.08 26.67
CA MET A 877 16.81 -32.59 25.66
C MET A 877 17.11 -33.14 24.27
N GLY A 878 18.39 -33.09 23.86
CA GLY A 878 18.83 -33.62 22.57
C GLY A 878 18.63 -35.14 22.45
N ASP A 879 18.88 -35.88 23.52
CA ASP A 879 18.73 -37.35 23.55
C ASP A 879 17.26 -37.78 23.46
N VAL A 880 16.35 -37.06 24.12
CA VAL A 880 14.91 -37.37 24.04
C VAL A 880 14.32 -37.00 22.69
N MET A 881 14.70 -35.84 22.14
CA MET A 881 14.11 -35.31 20.90
C MET A 881 14.66 -35.99 19.64
N PHE A 882 15.97 -36.26 19.58
CA PHE A 882 16.64 -36.67 18.35
C PHE A 882 17.50 -37.93 18.53
N GLY A 883 18.31 -37.99 19.59
CA GLY A 883 19.28 -39.06 19.81
C GLY A 883 18.67 -40.45 19.89
N ALA A 884 17.81 -40.68 20.89
CA ALA A 884 17.19 -41.98 21.11
C ALA A 884 16.25 -42.41 19.98
N PRO A 885 15.35 -41.54 19.46
CA PRO A 885 14.52 -41.89 18.30
C PRO A 885 15.34 -42.30 17.07
N SER A 886 16.45 -41.61 16.78
CA SER A 886 17.30 -41.95 15.63
C SER A 886 17.91 -43.34 15.76
N VAL A 887 18.42 -43.72 16.94
CA VAL A 887 18.95 -45.07 17.19
C VAL A 887 17.84 -46.14 17.07
N ILE A 888 16.65 -45.87 17.61
CA ILE A 888 15.51 -46.80 17.54
C ILE A 888 15.10 -47.04 16.08
N VAL A 889 14.97 -45.97 15.29
CA VAL A 889 14.64 -46.06 13.87
C VAL A 889 15.74 -46.79 13.10
N SER A 890 17.03 -46.56 13.39
CA SER A 890 18.15 -47.29 12.78
C SER A 890 18.06 -48.80 13.05
N ARG A 891 17.78 -49.19 14.30
CA ARG A 891 17.62 -50.59 14.70
C ARG A 891 16.46 -51.26 13.98
N ALA A 892 15.30 -50.59 13.92
CA ALA A 892 14.13 -51.11 13.23
C ALA A 892 14.39 -51.33 11.73
N HIS A 893 15.07 -50.39 11.07
CA HIS A 893 15.46 -50.52 9.66
C HIS A 893 16.46 -51.65 9.41
N ARG A 894 17.50 -51.75 10.24
CA ARG A 894 18.44 -52.87 10.24
C ARG A 894 17.70 -54.20 10.39
N ASP A 895 16.79 -54.28 11.37
CA ASP A 895 16.09 -55.52 11.70
C ASP A 895 15.02 -55.89 10.66
N ALA A 896 14.59 -54.93 9.83
CA ALA A 896 13.78 -55.15 8.63
C ALA A 896 14.62 -55.57 7.40
N GLY A 897 15.96 -55.64 7.52
CA GLY A 897 16.86 -56.07 6.46
C GLY A 897 17.30 -54.95 5.51
N ALA A 898 16.99 -53.69 5.81
CA ALA A 898 17.43 -52.55 4.98
C ALA A 898 18.93 -52.23 5.22
N PRO A 899 19.74 -52.03 4.18
CA PRO A 899 21.07 -51.46 4.32
C PRO A 899 20.99 -50.11 5.02
N THR A 900 21.50 -50.04 6.25
CA THR A 900 21.36 -48.87 7.12
C THR A 900 22.73 -48.31 7.46
N TYR A 901 22.89 -46.98 7.42
CA TYR A 901 24.14 -46.30 7.74
C TYR A 901 23.86 -45.18 8.73
N MET A 902 24.58 -45.19 9.86
CA MET A 902 24.41 -44.18 10.91
C MET A 902 25.65 -43.28 11.03
N TYR A 903 25.46 -41.99 11.30
CA TYR A 903 26.55 -41.07 11.64
C TYR A 903 26.28 -40.17 12.85
N GLU A 904 27.36 -39.65 13.43
CA GLU A 904 27.35 -38.54 14.38
C GLU A 904 28.24 -37.41 13.86
N PHE A 905 27.69 -36.22 13.65
CA PHE A 905 28.43 -35.05 13.17
C PHE A 905 28.99 -34.22 14.34
N GLN A 906 30.30 -33.96 14.33
CA GLN A 906 31.01 -33.33 15.45
C GLN A 906 31.79 -32.06 15.07
N TYR A 907 31.68 -31.59 13.82
CA TYR A 907 32.42 -30.42 13.38
C TYR A 907 31.69 -29.12 13.70
N ARG A 908 32.44 -28.04 13.92
CA ARG A 908 31.90 -26.69 14.12
C ARG A 908 32.26 -25.85 12.89
N PRO A 909 31.29 -25.45 12.06
CA PRO A 909 31.58 -24.65 10.87
C PRO A 909 32.21 -23.29 11.22
N SER A 910 33.06 -22.75 10.34
CA SER A 910 33.79 -21.51 10.62
C SER A 910 32.94 -20.23 10.50
N PHE A 911 31.92 -20.25 9.65
CA PHE A 911 31.05 -19.11 9.31
C PHE A 911 29.84 -18.92 10.26
N VAL A 912 29.77 -19.71 11.33
CA VAL A 912 28.72 -19.59 12.36
C VAL A 912 28.99 -18.40 13.29
N SER A 913 27.93 -17.73 13.72
CA SER A 913 28.01 -16.51 14.53
C SER A 913 28.99 -16.59 15.72
N GLU A 914 29.74 -15.51 15.97
CA GLU A 914 30.60 -15.37 17.16
C GLU A 914 29.81 -15.46 18.47
N MET A 915 28.50 -15.21 18.44
CA MET A 915 27.63 -15.34 19.61
C MET A 915 27.43 -16.80 20.03
N ARG A 916 27.59 -17.77 19.11
CA ARG A 916 27.49 -19.20 19.46
C ARG A 916 28.72 -19.59 20.28
N PRO A 917 28.58 -20.12 21.51
CA PRO A 917 29.73 -20.50 22.34
C PRO A 917 30.64 -21.49 21.62
N LYS A 918 31.97 -21.29 21.68
CA LYS A 918 32.97 -22.17 21.03
C LYS A 918 32.94 -23.61 21.54
N THR A 919 32.33 -23.84 22.70
CA THR A 919 32.11 -25.16 23.31
C THR A 919 31.07 -26.01 22.57
N VAL A 920 30.17 -25.37 21.80
CA VAL A 920 29.17 -26.07 20.98
C VAL A 920 29.83 -26.51 19.67
N LYS A 921 29.96 -27.82 19.49
CA LYS A 921 30.50 -28.50 18.30
C LYS A 921 29.47 -29.49 17.78
N GLY A 922 29.18 -29.48 16.47
CA GLY A 922 28.11 -30.26 15.88
C GLY A 922 26.76 -29.88 16.48
N ASP A 923 26.33 -28.64 16.27
CA ASP A 923 25.00 -28.15 16.66
C ASP A 923 23.93 -28.61 15.65
N HIS A 924 22.64 -28.52 16.01
CA HIS A 924 21.54 -28.91 15.12
C HIS A 924 21.65 -28.26 13.73
N GLY A 925 21.66 -29.07 12.68
CA GLY A 925 21.76 -28.65 11.28
C GLY A 925 23.18 -28.30 10.79
N ASP A 926 24.23 -28.37 11.64
CA ASP A 926 25.61 -28.04 11.23
C ASP A 926 26.14 -28.96 10.10
N ASP A 927 25.62 -30.18 9.99
CA ASP A 927 25.98 -31.15 8.94
C ASP A 927 25.51 -30.71 7.55
N LEU A 928 24.37 -30.01 7.46
CA LEU A 928 23.82 -29.50 6.19
C LEU A 928 24.78 -28.58 5.45
N PHE A 929 25.55 -27.78 6.18
CA PHE A 929 26.55 -26.93 5.55
C PHE A 929 27.61 -27.74 4.82
N SER A 930 27.98 -28.91 5.36
CA SER A 930 28.94 -29.80 4.72
C SER A 930 28.31 -30.58 3.56
N VAL A 931 27.04 -31.02 3.71
CA VAL A 931 26.28 -31.77 2.70
C VAL A 931 25.94 -30.93 1.47
N LEU A 932 25.60 -29.65 1.66
CA LEU A 932 25.19 -28.73 0.57
C LEU A 932 26.32 -27.77 0.16
N GLY A 933 27.55 -28.01 0.64
CA GLY A 933 28.75 -27.31 0.18
C GLY A 933 28.83 -25.82 0.54
N ALA A 934 28.34 -25.41 1.71
CA ALA A 934 28.47 -24.03 2.17
C ALA A 934 29.93 -23.50 2.22
N PRO A 935 30.95 -24.31 2.57
CA PRO A 935 32.36 -23.89 2.51
C PRO A 935 32.85 -23.46 1.12
N PHE A 936 32.16 -23.87 0.04
CA PHE A 936 32.48 -23.44 -1.33
C PHE A 936 31.80 -22.13 -1.73
N LEU A 937 30.76 -21.72 -1.01
CA LEU A 937 29.93 -20.54 -1.30
C LEU A 937 30.24 -19.34 -0.40
N LYS A 938 30.62 -19.60 0.87
CA LYS A 938 30.90 -18.57 1.87
C LYS A 938 32.40 -18.26 1.96
N ASP A 939 32.73 -16.99 2.12
CA ASP A 939 34.13 -16.55 2.32
C ASP A 939 34.60 -16.93 3.74
N GLY A 940 35.86 -17.34 3.90
CA GLY A 940 36.49 -17.58 5.21
C GLY A 940 36.57 -19.04 5.69
N ALA A 941 36.13 -20.01 4.88
CA ALA A 941 36.28 -21.43 5.18
C ALA A 941 37.76 -21.88 5.15
N SER A 942 38.15 -22.72 6.10
CA SER A 942 39.50 -23.30 6.15
C SER A 942 39.68 -24.42 5.11
N GLU A 943 40.93 -24.72 4.71
CA GLU A 943 41.20 -25.88 3.83
C GLU A 943 40.70 -27.20 4.45
N GLU A 944 40.80 -27.33 5.76
CA GLU A 944 40.31 -28.50 6.52
C GLU A 944 38.79 -28.65 6.37
N GLU A 945 38.04 -27.55 6.45
CA GLU A 945 36.58 -27.50 6.30
C GLU A 945 36.12 -27.78 4.87
N ILE A 946 36.84 -27.24 3.88
CA ILE A 946 36.59 -27.51 2.45
C ILE A 946 36.81 -29.00 2.16
N ASN A 947 37.87 -29.59 2.71
CA ASN A 947 38.15 -31.02 2.56
C ASN A 947 37.11 -31.89 3.26
N LEU A 948 36.66 -31.49 4.46
CA LEU A 948 35.57 -32.15 5.18
C LEU A 948 34.28 -32.12 4.36
N SER A 949 33.87 -30.95 3.84
CA SER A 949 32.65 -30.82 3.05
C SER A 949 32.73 -31.60 1.74
N ARG A 950 33.88 -31.62 1.06
CA ARG A 950 34.09 -32.47 -0.13
C ARG A 950 33.88 -33.96 0.19
N MET A 951 34.46 -34.42 1.30
CA MET A 951 34.30 -35.81 1.76
C MET A 951 32.83 -36.14 2.09
N VAL A 952 32.13 -35.24 2.79
CA VAL A 952 30.71 -35.39 3.13
C VAL A 952 29.83 -35.41 1.88
N MET A 953 29.98 -34.46 0.96
CA MET A 953 29.24 -34.45 -0.31
C MET A 953 29.42 -35.77 -1.09
N LYS A 954 30.64 -36.30 -1.13
CA LYS A 954 30.93 -37.57 -1.81
C LYS A 954 30.24 -38.77 -1.15
N PHE A 955 30.16 -38.83 0.18
CA PHE A 955 29.39 -39.86 0.88
C PHE A 955 27.90 -39.84 0.49
N TRP A 956 27.28 -38.66 0.49
CA TRP A 956 25.86 -38.49 0.13
C TRP A 956 25.60 -38.80 -1.35
N ALA A 957 26.49 -38.35 -2.24
CA ALA A 957 26.37 -38.63 -3.67
C ALA A 957 26.56 -40.12 -3.99
N ASN A 958 27.49 -40.82 -3.32
CA ASN A 958 27.64 -42.28 -3.46
C ASN A 958 26.37 -43.02 -3.02
N PHE A 959 25.82 -42.61 -1.88
CA PHE A 959 24.57 -43.17 -1.39
C PHE A 959 23.42 -42.95 -2.39
N ALA A 960 23.31 -41.76 -2.99
CA ALA A 960 22.32 -41.50 -4.03
C ALA A 960 22.49 -42.37 -5.29
N ARG A 961 23.74 -42.71 -5.65
CA ARG A 961 24.05 -43.54 -6.83
C ARG A 961 23.70 -45.01 -6.63
N ASN A 962 23.98 -45.57 -5.47
CA ASN A 962 23.99 -47.03 -5.29
C ASN A 962 23.49 -47.53 -3.93
N GLY A 963 23.01 -46.64 -3.05
CA GLY A 963 22.53 -46.99 -1.72
C GLY A 963 23.64 -47.30 -0.70
N ASN A 964 24.92 -47.05 -1.05
CA ASN A 964 26.07 -47.27 -0.18
C ASN A 964 26.96 -46.00 -0.18
N PRO A 965 27.23 -45.38 0.99
CA PRO A 965 28.03 -44.15 1.04
C PRO A 965 29.52 -44.37 0.71
N ASN A 966 30.02 -45.61 0.81
CA ASN A 966 31.45 -45.91 0.63
C ASN A 966 31.92 -45.71 -0.82
N GLY A 967 33.18 -45.31 -0.99
CA GLY A 967 33.81 -45.13 -2.31
C GLY A 967 35.32 -44.89 -2.20
N GLU A 968 35.99 -44.78 -3.34
CA GLU A 968 37.44 -44.60 -3.39
C GLU A 968 37.89 -43.30 -2.70
N GLY A 969 38.92 -43.38 -1.85
CA GLY A 969 39.49 -42.23 -1.12
C GLY A 969 38.67 -41.74 0.08
N LEU A 970 37.63 -42.48 0.50
CA LEU A 970 36.82 -42.16 1.68
C LEU A 970 37.15 -43.07 2.86
N PRO A 971 37.06 -42.57 4.11
CA PRO A 971 37.03 -43.42 5.29
C PRO A 971 35.92 -44.47 5.19
N HIS A 972 36.17 -45.68 5.69
CA HIS A 972 35.18 -46.73 5.66
C HIS A 972 34.00 -46.39 6.59
N TRP A 973 32.80 -46.30 6.02
CA TRP A 973 31.56 -46.13 6.74
C TRP A 973 30.94 -47.51 6.99
N PRO A 974 30.94 -48.00 8.24
CA PRO A 974 30.37 -49.31 8.56
C PRO A 974 28.85 -49.31 8.34
N GLN A 975 28.33 -50.43 7.83
CA GLN A 975 26.89 -50.67 7.83
C GLN A 975 26.42 -50.86 9.27
N TYR A 976 25.26 -50.29 9.61
CA TYR A 976 24.64 -50.36 10.93
C TYR A 976 23.99 -51.74 11.14
N ASP A 977 24.82 -52.75 11.41
CA ASP A 977 24.42 -54.12 11.65
C ASP A 977 24.25 -54.42 13.16
N GLN A 978 24.30 -55.70 13.55
CA GLN A 978 24.20 -56.10 14.96
C GLN A 978 25.37 -55.61 15.83
N LYS A 979 26.48 -55.17 15.21
CA LYS A 979 27.61 -54.53 15.90
C LYS A 979 27.37 -53.03 16.14
N GLU A 980 26.30 -52.46 15.56
CA GLU A 980 25.91 -51.05 15.70
C GLU A 980 27.05 -50.08 15.32
N GLY A 981 27.75 -50.40 14.22
CA GLY A 981 28.81 -49.56 13.66
C GLY A 981 28.25 -48.27 13.06
N TYR A 982 28.85 -47.13 13.38
CA TYR A 982 28.49 -45.81 12.86
C TYR A 982 29.73 -44.97 12.52
N LEU A 983 29.55 -43.86 11.80
CA LEU A 983 30.65 -42.96 11.43
C LEU A 983 30.61 -41.67 12.26
N GLN A 984 31.71 -41.33 12.93
CA GLN A 984 31.90 -40.02 13.56
C GLN A 984 32.50 -39.06 12.54
N ILE A 985 31.70 -38.13 12.04
CA ILE A 985 32.11 -37.14 11.04
C ILE A 985 32.69 -35.93 11.76
N GLY A 986 34.00 -35.77 11.63
CA GLY A 986 34.77 -34.69 12.24
C GLY A 986 36.18 -34.66 11.67
N VAL A 987 37.08 -33.92 12.31
CA VAL A 987 38.50 -33.87 11.94
C VAL A 987 39.31 -34.45 13.11
N PRO A 988 39.75 -35.73 13.07
CA PRO A 988 39.58 -36.73 11.99
C PRO A 988 38.20 -37.43 11.99
N THR A 989 37.82 -38.03 10.86
CA THR A 989 36.61 -38.85 10.70
C THR A 989 36.92 -40.32 11.00
N LEU A 990 36.15 -40.96 11.89
CA LEU A 990 36.47 -42.29 12.44
C LEU A 990 35.23 -43.18 12.51
N ALA A 991 35.40 -44.48 12.29
CA ALA A 991 34.37 -45.48 12.55
C ALA A 991 34.29 -45.79 14.06
N ALA A 992 33.07 -45.87 14.60
CA ALA A 992 32.79 -46.14 16.00
C ALA A 992 31.64 -47.15 16.13
N HIS A 993 31.33 -47.59 17.35
CA HIS A 993 30.27 -48.57 17.63
C HIS A 993 29.42 -48.13 18.82
N GLY A 994 28.12 -48.47 18.80
CA GLY A 994 27.22 -48.30 19.93
C GLY A 994 26.95 -46.84 20.32
N LEU A 995 26.38 -46.05 19.39
CA LEU A 995 25.97 -44.68 19.66
C LEU A 995 24.81 -44.64 20.67
N LYS A 996 24.95 -43.85 21.75
CA LYS A 996 23.91 -43.58 22.77
C LYS A 996 23.26 -44.82 23.40
N VAL A 997 23.97 -45.95 23.49
CA VAL A 997 23.41 -47.25 23.95
C VAL A 997 22.79 -47.16 25.34
N LYS A 998 23.43 -46.44 26.28
CA LYS A 998 22.96 -46.32 27.67
C LYS A 998 21.73 -45.43 27.77
N GLU A 999 21.72 -44.33 27.03
CA GLU A 999 20.66 -43.33 27.01
C GLU A 999 19.40 -43.91 26.36
N VAL A 1000 19.56 -44.64 25.25
CA VAL A 1000 18.46 -45.35 24.58
C VAL A 1000 17.84 -46.40 25.49
N ALA A 1001 18.66 -47.22 26.17
CA ALA A 1001 18.16 -48.24 27.09
C ALA A 1001 17.33 -47.61 28.22
N PHE A 1002 17.84 -46.53 28.82
CA PHE A 1002 17.15 -45.78 29.86
C PHE A 1002 15.78 -45.24 29.39
N TRP A 1003 15.74 -44.52 28.27
CA TRP A 1003 14.50 -43.92 27.77
C TRP A 1003 13.47 -44.96 27.32
N THR A 1004 13.93 -46.07 26.75
CA THR A 1004 13.06 -47.16 26.32
C THR A 1004 12.41 -47.86 27.52
N GLU A 1005 13.19 -48.18 28.56
CA GLU A 1005 12.68 -48.79 29.78
C GLU A 1005 11.71 -47.87 30.52
N LEU A 1006 12.05 -46.58 30.61
CA LEU A 1006 11.24 -45.58 31.31
C LEU A 1006 9.86 -45.39 30.65
N ARG A 1007 9.82 -45.26 29.31
CA ARG A 1007 8.55 -45.15 28.56
C ARG A 1007 7.72 -46.43 28.61
N ALA A 1008 8.36 -47.61 28.62
CA ALA A 1008 7.67 -48.89 28.75
C ALA A 1008 6.96 -49.03 30.12
N LYS A 1009 7.61 -48.59 31.21
CA LYS A 1009 7.00 -48.56 32.55
C LYS A 1009 5.77 -47.65 32.59
N GLU A 1010 5.88 -46.46 32.02
CA GLU A 1010 4.76 -45.51 31.96
C GLU A 1010 3.57 -46.06 31.15
N ALA A 1011 3.83 -46.67 29.99
CA ALA A 1011 2.79 -47.27 29.16
C ALA A 1011 2.04 -48.39 29.89
N ALA A 1012 2.75 -49.22 30.65
CA ALA A 1012 2.15 -50.27 31.48
C ALA A 1012 1.23 -49.69 32.57
N GLU A 1013 1.67 -48.62 33.25
CA GLU A 1013 0.89 -47.92 34.29
C GLU A 1013 -0.38 -47.27 33.72
N ARG A 1014 -0.29 -46.58 32.57
CA ARG A 1014 -1.46 -45.99 31.88
C ARG A 1014 -2.47 -47.04 31.42
N SER A 1015 -2.02 -48.20 30.93
CA SER A 1015 -2.92 -49.30 30.52
C SER A 1015 -3.72 -49.88 31.69
N THR A 1016 -3.15 -49.84 32.89
CA THR A 1016 -3.77 -50.34 34.13
C THR A 1016 -4.83 -49.36 34.65
N GLN A 1017 -4.61 -48.05 34.50
CA GLN A 1017 -5.60 -47.00 34.80
C GLN A 1017 -6.80 -46.99 33.84
N ARG A 1018 -6.60 -47.18 32.52
CA ARG A 1018 -7.72 -47.28 31.56
C ARG A 1018 -8.68 -48.44 31.88
N LYS A 1019 -8.17 -49.59 32.31
CA LYS A 1019 -8.99 -50.74 32.76
C LYS A 1019 -9.80 -50.47 34.03
N HIS A 1020 -9.41 -49.50 34.86
CA HIS A 1020 -10.14 -49.09 36.06
C HIS A 1020 -11.19 -48.01 35.82
N VAL A 1021 -11.21 -47.38 34.64
CA VAL A 1021 -12.20 -46.35 34.26
C VAL A 1021 -13.31 -46.93 33.37
N GLU A 1022 -13.10 -48.10 32.76
CA GLU A 1022 -14.09 -48.83 31.95
C GLU A 1022 -14.82 -49.97 32.71
N LEU A 1023 -14.56 -50.12 34.01
CA LEU A 1023 -15.34 -50.94 34.97
C LEU A 1023 -16.10 -50.01 35.91
#